data_AF-A0A1J5M0W5-F1
#
_entry.id   AF-A0A1J5M0W5-F1
#
_cell.length_a   1.000
_cell.length_b   1.000
_cell.length_c   1.000
_cell.angle_alpha   90.00
_cell.angle_beta   90.00
_cell.angle_gamma   90.00
#
_symmetry.space_group_name_H-M   'P 1'
#
loop_
_entity.id
_entity.type
_entity.pdbx_description
1 polymer ?
#
loop_
_entity_poly.entity_id
_entity_poly.type
_entity_poly.pdbx_seq_one_letter_code
_entity_poly.pdbx_strand_id
1 'polypeptide(L)'
;MATGNINVTAENIFPIIKKFLYSDHEIFLRELISNATDATLKLKHLSTLGEVKGDIGEPRLEVIVDKDNKQIRIIDQGIGMTGEEVEKYINQVAFSGAEEFVEKYKDKVPDSGIIGHFGLGFYSAFMVAEKVEIYTKSYKEDAKAVRWECDGSPQYTLEDTDRTERGTEIVLHIAEDSEEFLDEAKIGGLLSKYNKFMPIPIKFGTKEVNDPSHTPETTTDKDGKETTEPHRQITVDSIINNPNPAWTKQPSELEEEDYKSFYRELYPMQFEEPLFNIHLNVDYPFNLTGILYFPKLTQNMDPQKDKIQLYQNQVFVTDNVEGIVPDFLQMLRGVIDSPDIPLNVSRSYLQADGAVKKISSYITRKVADKLASLFKNDRKAFEEKWNDIKIIIEYGMLSEDKFFEKADKFALYPTVGGDHYIWNELVEKIKDAQTDKDGKTIVLYASDAKAQHSYIEDAKAKGYEVLLLDSPIVSHLIQKLETSKENISFVRVDGDHIDNLIKKDDNKISKLSEDEQTKLKEVLEGSIPKETYTVQLEAMDSSANPFIITQPEFMRRMKEMQATGGGGMMGMGNFPDMYNLVVNTNSDLVGEILNTKTAKKQERLIKQTFDLAKLSQNLLHGEELTNFIKRSYELIK
;
A
#
# COMPACT_ATOMS: atom_id res chain seq x y z
N MET A 1 -20.05 -39.86 -32.95
CA MET A 1 -20.43 -38.68 -32.15
C MET A 1 -21.62 -39.09 -31.30
N ALA A 2 -21.47 -39.10 -29.97
CA ALA A 2 -22.59 -39.32 -29.08
C ALA A 2 -23.16 -37.95 -28.70
N THR A 3 -24.44 -37.74 -28.98
CA THR A 3 -25.22 -36.62 -28.47
C THR A 3 -26.07 -37.15 -27.33
N GLY A 4 -25.95 -36.53 -26.16
CA GLY A 4 -26.73 -36.85 -24.96
C GLY A 4 -27.01 -35.57 -24.18
N ASN A 5 -28.11 -35.54 -23.44
CA ASN A 5 -28.44 -34.42 -22.57
C ASN A 5 -27.75 -34.60 -21.22
N ILE A 6 -27.17 -33.52 -20.71
CA ILE A 6 -26.67 -33.47 -19.34
C ILE A 6 -27.88 -33.21 -18.44
N ASN A 7 -28.16 -34.15 -17.54
CA ASN A 7 -29.22 -34.00 -16.54
C ASN A 7 -28.60 -33.53 -15.23
N VAL A 8 -29.11 -32.43 -14.67
CA VAL A 8 -28.76 -31.95 -13.32
C VAL A 8 -29.88 -32.35 -12.38
N THR A 9 -29.58 -33.11 -11.32
CA THR A 9 -30.56 -33.47 -10.28
C THR A 9 -30.57 -32.41 -9.18
N ALA A 10 -31.76 -31.91 -8.85
CA ALA A 10 -31.95 -30.85 -7.84
C ALA A 10 -31.43 -31.22 -6.44
N GLU A 11 -31.42 -32.52 -6.10
CA GLU A 11 -30.94 -33.04 -4.80
C GLU A 11 -29.47 -32.67 -4.49
N ASN A 12 -28.65 -32.41 -5.52
CA ASN A 12 -27.23 -32.10 -5.33
C ASN A 12 -26.94 -30.60 -5.25
N ILE A 13 -27.93 -29.71 -5.41
CA ILE A 13 -27.67 -28.28 -5.56
C ILE A 13 -27.22 -27.61 -4.26
N PHE A 14 -27.90 -27.89 -3.14
CA PHE A 14 -27.53 -27.34 -1.82
C PHE A 14 -26.16 -27.85 -1.33
N PRO A 15 -25.83 -29.15 -1.41
CA PRO A 15 -24.48 -29.63 -1.12
C PRO A 15 -23.40 -28.97 -1.97
N ILE A 16 -23.67 -28.69 -3.26
CA ILE A 16 -22.71 -28.01 -4.13
C ILE A 16 -22.54 -26.54 -3.72
N ILE A 17 -23.63 -25.83 -3.43
CA ILE A 17 -23.58 -24.43 -2.95
C ILE A 17 -22.78 -24.35 -1.64
N LYS A 18 -23.09 -25.22 -0.67
CA LYS A 18 -22.39 -25.27 0.62
C LYS A 18 -20.89 -25.60 0.47
N LYS A 19 -20.52 -26.45 -0.50
CA LYS A 19 -19.15 -26.98 -0.61
C LYS A 19 -18.24 -26.23 -1.58
N PHE A 20 -18.77 -25.62 -2.64
CA PHE A 20 -17.95 -25.14 -3.77
C PHE A 20 -18.13 -23.66 -4.12
N LEU A 21 -19.22 -23.00 -3.72
CA LEU A 21 -19.45 -21.59 -4.08
C LEU A 21 -18.81 -20.60 -3.11
N TYR A 22 -18.67 -20.98 -1.84
CA TYR A 22 -18.13 -20.12 -0.80
C TYR A 22 -17.13 -20.89 0.06
N SER A 23 -15.92 -20.34 0.21
CA SER A 23 -14.86 -20.92 1.03
C SER A 23 -14.96 -20.52 2.51
N ASP A 24 -15.76 -19.51 2.82
CA ASP A 24 -15.87 -18.90 4.15
C ASP A 24 -17.35 -18.78 4.54
N HIS A 25 -17.70 -19.31 5.71
CA HIS A 25 -19.06 -19.27 6.25
C HIS A 25 -19.52 -17.85 6.56
N GLU A 26 -18.61 -16.89 6.71
CA GLU A 26 -18.94 -15.48 7.02
C GLU A 26 -19.71 -14.76 5.90
N ILE A 27 -19.67 -15.28 4.67
CA ILE A 27 -20.20 -14.59 3.48
C ILE A 27 -21.74 -14.48 3.49
N PHE A 28 -22.46 -15.35 4.22
CA PHE A 28 -23.93 -15.33 4.23
C PHE A 28 -24.50 -13.95 4.56
N LEU A 29 -23.91 -13.27 5.55
CA LEU A 29 -24.40 -11.97 6.02
C LEU A 29 -24.17 -10.90 4.95
N ARG A 30 -23.01 -10.94 4.27
CA ARG A 30 -22.71 -10.05 3.13
C ARG A 30 -23.76 -10.18 2.04
N GLU A 31 -24.09 -11.41 1.63
CA GLU A 31 -25.05 -11.66 0.54
C GLU A 31 -26.48 -11.25 0.92
N LEU A 32 -26.94 -11.62 2.13
CA LEU A 32 -28.29 -11.29 2.58
C LEU A 32 -28.49 -9.78 2.78
N ILE A 33 -27.50 -9.07 3.34
CA ILE A 33 -27.54 -7.61 3.48
C ILE A 33 -27.47 -6.92 2.10
N SER A 34 -26.71 -7.48 1.15
CA SER A 34 -26.68 -6.97 -0.23
C SER A 34 -28.04 -7.10 -0.91
N ASN A 35 -28.74 -8.23 -0.74
CA ASN A 35 -30.09 -8.44 -1.26
C ASN A 35 -31.11 -7.47 -0.64
N ALA A 36 -31.05 -7.27 0.67
CA ALA A 36 -31.88 -6.32 1.40
C ALA A 36 -31.63 -4.85 0.95
N THR A 37 -30.36 -4.54 0.67
CA THR A 37 -29.95 -3.25 0.10
C THR A 37 -30.52 -3.06 -1.30
N ASP A 38 -30.38 -4.04 -2.18
CA ASP A 38 -30.95 -4.02 -3.53
C ASP A 38 -32.47 -3.84 -3.50
N ALA A 39 -33.18 -4.56 -2.62
CA ALA A 39 -34.62 -4.41 -2.45
C ALA A 39 -35.01 -2.98 -2.03
N THR A 40 -34.18 -2.35 -1.20
CA THR A 40 -34.39 -0.97 -0.74
C THR A 40 -34.03 0.07 -1.81
N LEU A 41 -32.95 -0.14 -2.56
CA LEU A 41 -32.56 0.73 -3.67
C LEU A 41 -33.60 0.69 -4.80
N LYS A 42 -34.13 -0.50 -5.14
CA LYS A 42 -35.24 -0.63 -6.09
C LYS A 42 -36.45 0.18 -5.65
N LEU A 43 -36.78 0.16 -4.36
CA LEU A 43 -37.90 0.94 -3.83
C LEU A 43 -37.66 2.45 -4.02
N LYS A 44 -36.46 2.93 -3.68
CA LYS A 44 -36.07 4.33 -3.86
C LYS A 44 -36.12 4.75 -5.34
N HIS A 45 -35.62 3.91 -6.25
CA HIS A 45 -35.68 4.16 -7.70
C HIS A 45 -37.11 4.21 -8.21
N LEU A 46 -37.95 3.23 -7.86
CA LEU A 46 -39.36 3.21 -8.25
C LEU A 46 -40.14 4.40 -7.69
N SER A 47 -39.82 4.83 -6.47
CA SER A 47 -40.40 6.05 -5.87
C SER A 47 -40.01 7.30 -6.64
N THR A 48 -38.72 7.47 -7.00
CA THR A 48 -38.24 8.57 -7.85
C THR A 48 -38.90 8.59 -9.23
N LEU A 49 -39.19 7.40 -9.80
CA LEU A 49 -39.92 7.25 -11.06
C LEU A 49 -41.44 7.49 -10.93
N GLY A 50 -41.96 7.64 -9.71
CA GLY A 50 -43.39 7.79 -9.44
C GLY A 50 -44.21 6.50 -9.57
N GLU A 51 -43.56 5.33 -9.58
CA GLU A 51 -44.21 4.01 -9.65
C GLU A 51 -44.69 3.51 -8.27
N VAL A 52 -44.19 4.11 -7.18
CA VAL A 52 -44.66 3.86 -5.80
C VAL A 52 -45.54 5.02 -5.34
N LYS A 53 -46.73 4.70 -4.83
CA LYS A 53 -47.65 5.70 -4.25
C LYS A 53 -47.31 5.94 -2.77
N GLY A 54 -47.36 7.21 -2.36
CA GLY A 54 -47.18 7.62 -0.96
C GLY A 54 -45.72 7.82 -0.55
N ASP A 55 -45.53 8.19 0.71
CA ASP A 55 -44.21 8.37 1.31
C ASP A 55 -43.61 6.99 1.63
N ILE A 56 -42.39 6.74 1.16
CA ILE A 56 -41.65 5.51 1.45
C ILE A 56 -40.89 5.58 2.79
N GLY A 57 -40.85 6.76 3.40
CA GLY A 57 -40.10 7.08 4.61
C GLY A 57 -38.60 7.15 4.35
N GLU A 58 -37.80 6.87 5.38
CA GLU A 58 -36.36 6.62 5.30
C GLU A 58 -36.09 5.13 5.55
N PRO A 59 -36.20 4.27 4.50
CA PRO A 59 -36.01 2.84 4.66
C PRO A 59 -34.64 2.49 5.23
N ARG A 60 -34.64 1.57 6.19
CA ARG A 60 -33.43 1.01 6.81
C ARG A 60 -33.48 -0.52 6.84
N LEU A 61 -32.32 -1.11 7.08
CA LEU A 61 -32.17 -2.53 7.39
C LEU A 61 -32.05 -2.70 8.90
N GLU A 62 -32.46 -3.84 9.41
CA GLU A 62 -32.27 -4.23 10.81
C GLU A 62 -31.77 -5.67 10.89
N VAL A 63 -30.72 -5.88 11.69
CA VAL A 63 -30.19 -7.21 12.00
C VAL A 63 -30.40 -7.49 13.48
N ILE A 64 -31.04 -8.61 13.79
CA ILE A 64 -31.34 -9.03 15.16
C ILE A 64 -30.72 -10.41 15.38
N VAL A 65 -29.98 -10.56 16.48
CA VAL A 65 -29.48 -11.85 16.96
C VAL A 65 -30.32 -12.24 18.15
N ASP A 66 -31.10 -13.31 18.01
CA ASP A 66 -31.94 -13.87 19.06
C ASP A 66 -31.32 -15.18 19.56
N LYS A 67 -30.53 -15.06 20.63
CA LYS A 67 -29.81 -16.19 21.21
C LYS A 67 -30.74 -17.20 21.87
N ASP A 68 -31.87 -16.75 22.40
CA ASP A 68 -32.82 -17.60 23.12
C ASP A 68 -33.55 -18.55 22.16
N ASN A 69 -33.91 -18.04 20.98
CA ASN A 69 -34.55 -18.82 19.92
C ASN A 69 -33.57 -19.39 18.90
N LYS A 70 -32.25 -19.17 19.06
CA LYS A 70 -31.19 -19.54 18.12
C LYS A 70 -31.43 -19.01 16.70
N GLN A 71 -31.83 -17.75 16.59
CA GLN A 71 -32.19 -17.12 15.32
C GLN A 71 -31.34 -15.89 15.00
N ILE A 72 -31.11 -15.67 13.71
CA ILE A 72 -30.69 -14.39 13.17
C ILE A 72 -31.77 -13.89 12.23
N ARG A 73 -32.22 -12.65 12.43
CA ARG A 73 -33.27 -12.03 11.62
C ARG A 73 -32.69 -10.84 10.85
N ILE A 74 -32.93 -10.81 9.55
CA ILE A 74 -32.54 -9.70 8.67
C ILE A 74 -33.81 -9.12 8.09
N ILE A 75 -34.07 -7.85 8.41
CA ILE A 75 -35.30 -7.16 8.08
C ILE A 75 -34.97 -5.98 7.16
N ASP A 76 -35.63 -5.91 6.02
CA ASP A 76 -35.58 -4.77 5.10
C ASP A 76 -36.95 -4.12 4.92
N GLN A 77 -36.94 -2.82 4.66
CA GLN A 77 -38.13 -2.01 4.37
C GLN A 77 -38.27 -1.71 2.87
N GLY A 78 -37.69 -2.56 2.02
CA GLY A 78 -37.61 -2.42 0.58
C GLY A 78 -38.89 -2.77 -0.15
N ILE A 79 -38.78 -3.22 -1.41
CA ILE A 79 -39.94 -3.51 -2.27
C ILE A 79 -40.78 -4.70 -1.82
N GLY A 80 -40.21 -5.65 -1.06
CA GLY A 80 -40.85 -6.94 -0.78
C GLY A 80 -41.15 -7.77 -2.04
N MET A 81 -41.82 -8.90 -1.88
CA MET A 81 -42.17 -9.83 -2.96
C MET A 81 -43.64 -10.25 -2.88
N THR A 82 -44.24 -10.58 -4.03
CA THR A 82 -45.50 -11.35 -4.11
C THR A 82 -45.20 -12.86 -4.05
N GLY A 83 -46.22 -13.69 -3.85
CA GLY A 83 -46.06 -15.16 -3.91
C GLY A 83 -45.44 -15.65 -5.23
N GLU A 84 -45.85 -15.08 -6.36
CA GLU A 84 -45.28 -15.38 -7.68
C GLU A 84 -43.80 -14.97 -7.79
N GLU A 85 -43.43 -13.83 -7.19
CA GLU A 85 -42.03 -13.37 -7.17
C GLU A 85 -41.17 -14.25 -6.25
N VAL A 86 -41.71 -14.77 -5.14
CA VAL A 86 -41.04 -15.76 -4.30
C VAL A 86 -40.83 -17.06 -5.10
N GLU A 87 -41.85 -17.56 -5.79
CA GLU A 87 -41.69 -18.74 -6.65
C GLU A 87 -40.64 -18.54 -7.74
N LYS A 88 -40.57 -17.35 -8.34
CA LYS A 88 -39.62 -17.06 -9.41
C LYS A 88 -38.19 -16.81 -8.91
N TYR A 89 -38.00 -16.01 -7.87
CA TYR A 89 -36.66 -15.55 -7.45
C TYR A 89 -36.05 -16.34 -6.29
N ILE A 90 -36.87 -17.05 -5.51
CA ILE A 90 -36.41 -17.86 -4.37
C ILE A 90 -36.43 -19.36 -4.70
N ASN A 91 -37.42 -19.85 -5.47
CA ASN A 91 -37.51 -21.29 -5.77
C ASN A 91 -36.83 -21.70 -7.08
N GLN A 92 -36.63 -20.77 -8.03
CA GLN A 92 -35.89 -21.04 -9.26
C GLN A 92 -34.45 -20.52 -9.14
N VAL A 93 -33.53 -21.47 -9.02
CA VAL A 93 -32.10 -21.17 -8.90
C VAL A 93 -31.60 -20.45 -10.15
N ALA A 94 -30.72 -19.47 -9.96
CA ALA A 94 -30.08 -18.67 -11.01
C ALA A 94 -30.97 -17.62 -11.70
N PHE A 95 -32.12 -17.28 -11.11
CA PHE A 95 -32.90 -16.11 -11.52
C PHE A 95 -32.73 -14.97 -10.52
N SER A 96 -32.35 -13.79 -11.01
CA SER A 96 -32.14 -12.60 -10.18
C SER A 96 -33.19 -11.55 -10.48
N GLY A 97 -34.04 -11.24 -9.50
CA GLY A 97 -34.94 -10.09 -9.60
C GLY A 97 -34.19 -8.75 -9.57
N ALA A 98 -32.90 -8.73 -9.23
CA ALA A 98 -32.03 -7.56 -9.34
C ALA A 98 -31.57 -7.35 -10.79
N GLU A 99 -31.14 -8.41 -11.46
CA GLU A 99 -30.77 -8.35 -12.88
C GLU A 99 -31.95 -7.91 -13.76
N GLU A 100 -33.12 -8.52 -13.55
CA GLU A 100 -34.32 -8.16 -14.31
C GLU A 100 -34.74 -6.70 -14.08
N PHE A 101 -34.52 -6.17 -12.87
CA PHE A 101 -34.76 -4.76 -12.59
C PHE A 101 -33.78 -3.88 -13.38
N VAL A 102 -32.49 -4.19 -13.34
CA VAL A 102 -31.46 -3.44 -14.08
C VAL A 102 -31.77 -3.46 -15.58
N GLU A 103 -32.06 -4.62 -16.16
CA GLU A 103 -32.39 -4.72 -17.59
C GLU A 103 -33.63 -3.91 -17.97
N LYS A 104 -34.69 -3.97 -17.14
CA LYS A 104 -35.95 -3.27 -17.39
C LYS A 104 -35.82 -1.76 -17.27
N TYR A 105 -34.97 -1.27 -16.37
CA TYR A 105 -34.87 0.15 -16.02
C TYR A 105 -33.56 0.82 -16.46
N LYS A 106 -32.66 0.13 -17.17
CA LYS A 106 -31.35 0.64 -17.61
C LYS A 106 -31.38 2.01 -18.31
N ASP A 107 -32.44 2.28 -19.09
CA ASP A 107 -32.58 3.54 -19.83
C ASP A 107 -33.13 4.69 -18.97
N LYS A 108 -33.71 4.38 -17.81
CA LYS A 108 -34.35 5.33 -16.90
C LYS A 108 -33.54 5.59 -15.62
N VAL A 109 -32.76 4.60 -15.20
CA VAL A 109 -31.91 4.64 -14.00
C VAL A 109 -30.49 4.24 -14.42
N PRO A 110 -29.75 5.15 -15.08
CA PRO A 110 -28.34 4.93 -15.34
C PRO A 110 -27.62 4.78 -13.98
N ASP A 111 -26.78 3.75 -13.88
CA ASP A 111 -26.07 3.40 -12.64
C ASP A 111 -27.00 3.16 -11.44
N SER A 112 -27.83 2.12 -11.54
CA SER A 112 -28.81 1.77 -10.51
C SER A 112 -28.22 1.45 -9.12
N GLY A 113 -26.90 1.31 -8.99
CA GLY A 113 -26.23 0.89 -7.76
C GLY A 113 -26.60 -0.52 -7.29
N ILE A 114 -27.37 -1.27 -8.09
CA ILE A 114 -27.80 -2.63 -7.79
C ILE A 114 -26.60 -3.57 -7.85
N ILE A 115 -26.51 -4.44 -6.86
CA ILE A 115 -25.33 -5.27 -6.59
C ILE A 115 -25.50 -6.66 -7.20
N GLY A 116 -26.70 -7.25 -7.09
CA GLY A 116 -26.96 -8.66 -7.40
C GLY A 116 -27.23 -8.98 -8.87
N HIS A 117 -26.49 -9.96 -9.42
CA HIS A 117 -26.65 -10.43 -10.82
C HIS A 117 -26.98 -11.93 -10.93
N PHE A 118 -26.37 -12.80 -10.10
CA PHE A 118 -26.36 -14.26 -10.34
C PHE A 118 -27.58 -15.05 -9.83
N GLY A 119 -28.37 -14.51 -8.90
CA GLY A 119 -29.54 -15.22 -8.34
C GLY A 119 -29.18 -16.45 -7.48
N LEU A 120 -28.01 -16.45 -6.83
CA LEU A 120 -27.54 -17.55 -5.97
C LEU A 120 -27.25 -17.12 -4.53
N GLY A 121 -27.06 -15.82 -4.28
CA GLY A 121 -26.58 -15.30 -2.99
C GLY A 121 -27.49 -15.62 -1.81
N PHE A 122 -28.81 -15.73 -2.02
CA PHE A 122 -29.77 -16.10 -0.98
C PHE A 122 -29.44 -17.46 -0.33
N TYR A 123 -29.03 -18.45 -1.12
CA TYR A 123 -28.77 -19.81 -0.63
C TYR A 123 -27.52 -19.93 0.26
N SER A 124 -26.69 -18.88 0.33
CA SER A 124 -25.61 -18.79 1.33
C SER A 124 -26.15 -18.83 2.77
N ALA A 125 -27.43 -18.48 2.99
CA ALA A 125 -28.11 -18.63 4.28
C ALA A 125 -27.99 -20.06 4.86
N PHE A 126 -28.09 -21.08 4.00
CA PHE A 126 -28.01 -22.48 4.42
C PHE A 126 -26.58 -22.94 4.76
N MET A 127 -25.57 -22.08 4.64
CA MET A 127 -24.22 -22.37 5.16
C MET A 127 -24.19 -22.36 6.69
N VAL A 128 -25.06 -21.57 7.32
CA VAL A 128 -25.10 -21.37 8.78
C VAL A 128 -26.45 -21.73 9.39
N ALA A 129 -27.50 -21.88 8.57
CA ALA A 129 -28.85 -22.20 9.01
C ALA A 129 -29.26 -23.63 8.62
N GLU A 130 -29.97 -24.30 9.53
CA GLU A 130 -30.68 -25.56 9.24
C GLU A 130 -32.04 -25.33 8.59
N LYS A 131 -32.66 -24.18 8.87
CA LYS A 131 -33.95 -23.78 8.31
C LYS A 131 -33.97 -22.28 8.07
N VAL A 132 -34.60 -21.86 6.98
CA VAL A 132 -34.77 -20.45 6.61
C VAL A 132 -36.23 -20.17 6.38
N GLU A 133 -36.71 -19.06 6.94
CA GLU A 133 -38.05 -18.53 6.70
C GLU A 133 -37.97 -17.13 6.08
N ILE A 134 -38.89 -16.83 5.17
CA ILE A 134 -39.04 -15.49 4.57
C ILE A 134 -40.47 -15.04 4.81
N TYR A 135 -40.63 -13.91 5.50
CA TYR A 135 -41.90 -13.20 5.61
C TYR A 135 -41.83 -11.95 4.74
N THR A 136 -42.65 -11.84 3.70
CA THR A 136 -42.53 -10.73 2.75
C THR A 136 -43.89 -10.16 2.34
N LYS A 137 -43.93 -8.85 2.13
CA LYS A 137 -45.10 -8.13 1.60
C LYS A 137 -44.65 -7.11 0.56
N SER A 138 -45.13 -7.28 -0.66
CA SER A 138 -44.83 -6.38 -1.78
C SER A 138 -45.36 -4.96 -1.57
N TYR A 139 -44.68 -3.98 -2.16
CA TYR A 139 -45.12 -2.59 -2.27
C TYR A 139 -46.38 -2.42 -3.13
N LYS A 140 -46.71 -3.42 -3.96
CA LYS A 140 -47.88 -3.40 -4.84
C LYS A 140 -49.17 -3.34 -4.02
N GLU A 141 -50.10 -2.51 -4.47
CA GLU A 141 -51.43 -2.37 -3.88
C GLU A 141 -52.13 -3.75 -3.86
N ASP A 142 -52.82 -4.07 -2.76
CA ASP A 142 -53.53 -5.34 -2.52
C ASP A 142 -52.69 -6.64 -2.53
N ALA A 143 -51.36 -6.54 -2.56
CA ALA A 143 -50.50 -7.72 -2.44
C ALA A 143 -50.67 -8.39 -1.07
N LYS A 144 -51.00 -9.68 -1.07
CA LYS A 144 -50.99 -10.51 0.13
C LYS A 144 -49.56 -10.68 0.64
N ALA A 145 -49.39 -10.65 1.95
CA ALA A 145 -48.13 -11.06 2.54
C ALA A 145 -48.04 -12.58 2.53
N VAL A 146 -46.83 -13.10 2.29
CA VAL A 146 -46.57 -14.54 2.24
C VAL A 146 -45.43 -14.93 3.17
N ARG A 147 -45.50 -16.17 3.67
CA ARG A 147 -44.44 -16.86 4.41
C ARG A 147 -43.93 -18.01 3.56
N TRP A 148 -42.63 -18.03 3.34
CA TRP A 148 -41.91 -19.14 2.72
C TRP A 148 -41.01 -19.82 3.75
N GLU A 149 -40.95 -21.14 3.76
CA GLU A 149 -40.09 -21.92 4.66
C GLU A 149 -39.40 -23.05 3.89
N CYS A 150 -38.11 -23.27 4.18
CA CYS A 150 -37.30 -24.36 3.64
C CYS A 150 -36.25 -24.82 4.65
N ASP A 151 -36.01 -26.13 4.74
CA ASP A 151 -35.04 -26.80 5.61
C ASP A 151 -33.70 -27.12 4.90
N GLY A 152 -33.44 -26.46 3.76
CA GLY A 152 -32.26 -26.72 2.94
C GLY A 152 -32.36 -27.99 2.09
N SER A 153 -33.52 -28.65 2.07
CA SER A 153 -33.87 -29.65 1.06
C SER A 153 -34.53 -28.98 -0.17
N PRO A 154 -34.74 -29.71 -1.28
CA PRO A 154 -35.53 -29.21 -2.41
C PRO A 154 -37.02 -28.97 -2.10
N GLN A 155 -37.48 -29.18 -0.86
CA GLN A 155 -38.85 -28.96 -0.43
C GLN A 155 -39.00 -27.60 0.23
N TYR A 156 -40.12 -26.93 -0.05
CA TYR A 156 -40.48 -25.66 0.57
C TYR A 156 -41.99 -25.60 0.80
N THR A 157 -42.41 -24.70 1.70
CA THR A 157 -43.82 -24.32 1.86
C THR A 157 -44.00 -22.84 1.54
N LEU A 158 -45.18 -22.47 1.04
CA LEU A 158 -45.56 -21.10 0.74
C LEU A 158 -47.02 -20.90 1.18
N GLU A 159 -47.25 -19.99 2.13
CA GLU A 159 -48.57 -19.71 2.70
C GLU A 159 -48.80 -18.21 2.90
N ASP A 160 -50.06 -17.79 3.03
CA ASP A 160 -50.42 -16.42 3.38
C ASP A 160 -50.00 -16.12 4.85
N THR A 161 -49.58 -14.89 5.14
CA THR A 161 -49.21 -14.46 6.51
C THR A 161 -49.84 -13.12 6.88
N ASP A 162 -49.91 -12.82 8.18
CA ASP A 162 -50.56 -11.62 8.72
C ASP A 162 -49.65 -10.37 8.73
N ARG A 163 -48.47 -10.43 8.10
CA ARG A 163 -47.54 -9.29 8.02
C ARG A 163 -48.22 -8.09 7.36
N THR A 164 -48.24 -6.96 8.06
CA THR A 164 -48.88 -5.73 7.58
C THR A 164 -47.91 -4.78 6.87
N GLU A 165 -46.62 -4.84 7.22
CA GLU A 165 -45.59 -3.91 6.77
C GLU A 165 -44.90 -4.39 5.48
N ARG A 166 -44.61 -3.43 4.59
CA ARG A 166 -43.87 -3.64 3.33
C ARG A 166 -42.44 -4.10 3.61
N GLY A 167 -41.88 -4.92 2.73
CA GLY A 167 -40.50 -5.36 2.76
C GLY A 167 -40.39 -6.84 3.07
N THR A 168 -39.22 -7.28 3.50
CA THR A 168 -38.94 -8.69 3.77
C THR A 168 -38.25 -8.87 5.11
N GLU A 169 -38.56 -9.96 5.78
CA GLU A 169 -37.83 -10.47 6.93
C GLU A 169 -37.38 -11.89 6.64
N ILE A 170 -36.07 -12.11 6.74
CA ILE A 170 -35.44 -13.42 6.61
C ILE A 170 -35.07 -13.89 8.01
N VAL A 171 -35.57 -15.05 8.42
CA VAL A 171 -35.26 -15.69 9.70
C VAL A 171 -34.38 -16.91 9.44
N LEU A 172 -33.17 -16.88 9.98
CA LEU A 172 -32.20 -17.97 9.93
C LEU A 172 -32.27 -18.74 11.25
N HIS A 173 -32.67 -20.00 11.21
CA HIS A 173 -32.56 -20.90 12.36
C HIS A 173 -31.17 -21.52 12.34
N ILE A 174 -30.32 -21.08 13.26
CA ILE A 174 -28.88 -21.36 13.23
C ILE A 174 -28.61 -22.83 13.55
N ALA A 175 -27.82 -23.49 12.71
CA ALA A 175 -27.44 -24.89 12.87
C ALA A 175 -26.53 -25.10 14.09
N GLU A 176 -26.54 -26.32 14.65
CA GLU A 176 -25.75 -26.66 15.85
C GLU A 176 -24.24 -26.44 15.69
N ASP A 177 -23.70 -26.57 14.48
CA ASP A 177 -22.28 -26.36 14.16
C ASP A 177 -21.91 -24.89 13.90
N SER A 178 -22.90 -23.99 13.94
CA SER A 178 -22.79 -22.58 13.56
C SER A 178 -23.22 -21.61 14.68
N GLU A 179 -23.39 -22.10 15.91
CA GLU A 179 -23.85 -21.31 17.07
C GLU A 179 -22.95 -20.11 17.41
N GLU A 180 -21.70 -20.09 16.92
CA GLU A 180 -20.82 -18.92 17.05
C GLU A 180 -21.38 -17.64 16.43
N PHE A 181 -22.26 -17.73 15.43
CA PHE A 181 -22.93 -16.56 14.84
C PHE A 181 -24.06 -16.00 15.71
N LEU A 182 -24.41 -16.66 16.83
CA LEU A 182 -25.30 -16.11 17.86
C LEU A 182 -24.58 -15.16 18.83
N ASP A 183 -23.29 -14.89 18.62
CA ASP A 183 -22.55 -13.84 19.32
C ASP A 183 -22.71 -12.49 18.59
N GLU A 184 -23.33 -11.51 19.26
CA GLU A 184 -23.50 -10.16 18.73
C GLU A 184 -22.17 -9.49 18.36
N ALA A 185 -21.08 -9.74 19.10
CA ALA A 185 -19.78 -9.17 18.80
C ALA A 185 -19.23 -9.73 17.48
N LYS A 186 -19.45 -11.02 17.22
CA LYS A 186 -19.08 -11.65 15.95
C LYS A 186 -19.89 -11.06 14.79
N ILE A 187 -21.22 -10.98 14.91
CA ILE A 187 -22.08 -10.36 13.87
C ILE A 187 -21.73 -8.89 13.64
N GLY A 188 -21.50 -8.12 14.70
CA GLY A 188 -21.05 -6.74 14.61
C GLY A 188 -19.71 -6.60 13.87
N GLY A 189 -18.77 -7.52 14.11
CA GLY A 189 -17.51 -7.62 13.37
C GLY A 189 -17.70 -7.91 11.88
N LEU A 190 -18.60 -8.83 11.53
CA LEU A 190 -18.92 -9.15 10.13
C LEU A 190 -19.59 -7.99 9.40
N LEU A 191 -20.56 -7.34 10.03
CA LEU A 191 -21.20 -6.13 9.49
C LEU A 191 -20.17 -5.01 9.28
N SER A 192 -19.25 -4.83 10.23
CA SER A 192 -18.16 -3.84 10.12
C SER A 192 -17.11 -4.21 9.07
N LYS A 193 -16.95 -5.50 8.74
CA LYS A 193 -16.02 -5.98 7.71
C LYS A 193 -16.60 -5.85 6.31
N TYR A 194 -17.81 -6.35 6.11
CA TYR A 194 -18.41 -6.52 4.78
C TYR A 194 -19.39 -5.40 4.39
N ASN A 195 -20.02 -4.77 5.37
CA ASN A 195 -21.16 -3.87 5.16
C ASN A 195 -20.95 -2.47 5.73
N LYS A 196 -19.72 -2.14 6.11
CA LYS A 196 -19.32 -0.87 6.74
C LYS A 196 -19.80 0.37 6.01
N PHE A 197 -19.88 0.29 4.68
CA PHE A 197 -20.15 1.43 3.84
C PHE A 197 -21.40 1.26 2.97
N MET A 198 -22.25 0.27 3.25
CA MET A 198 -23.47 0.02 2.47
C MET A 198 -24.35 1.29 2.39
N PRO A 199 -24.97 1.58 1.23
CA PRO A 199 -25.69 2.85 1.02
C PRO A 199 -27.00 2.98 1.82
N ILE A 200 -27.45 1.90 2.48
CA ILE A 200 -28.64 1.91 3.32
C ILE A 200 -28.23 1.76 4.80
N PRO A 201 -28.78 2.56 5.72
CA PRO A 201 -28.52 2.41 7.15
C PRO A 201 -28.89 1.02 7.67
N ILE A 202 -27.99 0.41 8.43
CA ILE A 202 -28.13 -0.91 9.05
C ILE A 202 -28.20 -0.71 10.57
N LYS A 203 -29.38 -0.94 11.14
CA LYS A 203 -29.61 -0.97 12.57
C LYS A 203 -29.10 -2.29 13.15
N PHE A 204 -28.27 -2.21 14.17
CA PHE A 204 -27.79 -3.35 14.95
C PHE A 204 -27.77 -2.98 16.43
N GLY A 205 -28.83 -3.34 17.15
CA GLY A 205 -29.04 -3.00 18.55
C GLY A 205 -29.35 -1.52 18.80
N THR A 206 -29.16 -1.09 20.05
CA THR A 206 -29.40 0.27 20.53
C THR A 206 -28.21 0.78 21.33
N LYS A 207 -28.04 2.10 21.42
CA LYS A 207 -26.96 2.74 22.21
C LYS A 207 -27.49 3.93 23.01
N GLU A 208 -26.82 4.21 24.13
CA GLU A 208 -27.07 5.41 24.94
C GLU A 208 -26.27 6.60 24.40
N VAL A 209 -26.93 7.73 24.19
CA VAL A 209 -26.29 9.00 23.79
C VAL A 209 -26.75 10.13 24.71
N ASN A 210 -25.94 11.19 24.82
CA ASN A 210 -26.38 12.39 25.54
C ASN A 210 -27.58 13.01 24.82
N ASP A 211 -28.61 13.34 25.58
CA ASP A 211 -29.83 13.98 25.09
C ASP A 211 -29.47 15.37 24.53
N PRO A 212 -29.54 15.59 23.19
CA PRO A 212 -29.18 16.86 22.59
C PRO A 212 -30.13 18.00 23.02
N SER A 213 -31.28 17.68 23.61
CA SER A 213 -32.22 18.67 24.15
C SER A 213 -31.92 19.09 25.59
N HIS A 214 -30.92 18.48 26.25
CA HIS A 214 -30.54 18.75 27.63
C HIS A 214 -29.08 19.20 27.76
N THR A 215 -28.88 20.44 28.21
CA THR A 215 -27.55 20.99 28.54
C THR A 215 -27.39 21.03 30.06
N PRO A 216 -26.35 20.40 30.63
CA PRO A 216 -26.12 20.41 32.06
C PRO A 216 -25.85 21.79 32.63
N GLU A 217 -26.62 22.16 33.65
CA GLU A 217 -26.41 23.34 34.46
C GLU A 217 -25.36 23.10 35.56
N THR A 218 -24.51 24.10 35.78
CA THR A 218 -23.58 24.13 36.92
C THR A 218 -24.11 25.10 37.96
N THR A 219 -24.33 24.60 39.18
CA THR A 219 -24.80 25.40 40.30
C THR A 219 -23.70 25.53 41.35
N THR A 220 -23.56 26.71 41.94
CA THR A 220 -22.62 26.96 43.03
C THR A 220 -23.37 26.99 44.36
N ASP A 221 -22.95 26.17 45.32
CA ASP A 221 -23.57 26.16 46.64
C ASP A 221 -23.12 27.37 47.50
N LYS A 222 -23.71 27.50 48.70
CA LYS A 222 -23.44 28.60 49.62
C LYS A 222 -22.01 28.61 50.18
N ASP A 223 -21.28 27.50 50.03
CA ASP A 223 -19.89 27.32 50.46
C ASP A 223 -18.91 27.54 49.29
N GLY A 224 -19.40 27.94 48.11
CA GLY A 224 -18.59 28.24 46.93
C GLY A 224 -18.21 27.02 46.09
N LYS A 225 -18.84 25.85 46.33
CA LYS A 225 -18.57 24.62 45.57
C LYS A 225 -19.47 24.52 44.35
N GLU A 226 -18.86 24.41 43.18
CA GLU A 226 -19.58 24.18 41.91
C GLU A 226 -19.95 22.69 41.77
N THR A 227 -21.20 22.43 41.38
CA THR A 227 -21.72 21.10 41.06
C THR A 227 -22.42 21.17 39.70
N THR A 228 -21.93 20.40 38.72
CA THR A 228 -22.55 20.24 37.40
C THR A 228 -23.46 19.02 37.42
N GLU A 229 -24.69 19.17 36.92
CA GLU A 229 -25.59 18.03 36.75
C GLU A 229 -25.06 17.04 35.69
N PRO A 230 -25.35 15.74 35.79
CA PRO A 230 -24.94 14.78 34.76
C PRO A 230 -25.74 14.99 33.47
N HIS A 231 -25.11 14.76 32.31
CA HIS A 231 -25.84 14.68 31.05
C HIS A 231 -26.92 13.60 31.12
N ARG A 232 -28.17 13.97 30.80
CA ARG A 232 -29.24 13.02 30.54
C ARG A 232 -28.88 12.15 29.34
N GLN A 233 -29.06 10.83 29.48
CA GLN A 233 -28.89 9.86 28.39
C GLN A 233 -30.24 9.44 27.81
N ILE A 234 -30.27 9.19 26.50
CA ILE A 234 -31.40 8.61 25.77
C ILE A 234 -30.93 7.41 24.95
N THR A 235 -31.76 6.37 24.91
CA THR A 235 -31.56 5.20 24.06
C THR A 235 -31.96 5.53 22.62
N VAL A 236 -31.04 5.34 21.67
CA VAL A 236 -31.29 5.51 20.24
C VAL A 236 -30.90 4.26 19.45
N ASP A 237 -31.44 4.11 18.24
CA ASP A 237 -31.04 3.05 17.32
C ASP A 237 -29.53 3.14 17.03
N SER A 238 -28.84 2.00 17.10
CA SER A 238 -27.41 1.92 16.77
C SER A 238 -27.24 1.56 15.29
N ILE A 239 -26.95 2.57 14.47
CA ILE A 239 -26.59 2.37 13.06
C ILE A 239 -25.10 2.01 12.99
N ILE A 240 -24.79 0.81 12.49
CA ILE A 240 -23.43 0.25 12.53
C ILE A 240 -22.57 0.66 11.33
N ASN A 241 -23.18 1.01 10.20
CA ASN A 241 -22.48 1.39 8.97
C ASN A 241 -22.53 2.90 8.71
N ASN A 242 -21.62 3.36 7.85
CA ASN A 242 -21.62 4.70 7.28
C ASN A 242 -22.14 4.67 5.84
N PRO A 243 -23.39 5.07 5.57
CA PRO A 243 -23.96 5.02 4.23
C PRO A 243 -23.45 6.10 3.26
N ASN A 244 -22.80 7.14 3.79
CA ASN A 244 -22.32 8.29 3.02
C ASN A 244 -20.81 8.50 3.23
N PRO A 245 -19.96 7.51 2.88
CA PRO A 245 -18.53 7.61 3.10
C PRO A 245 -17.91 8.70 2.22
N ALA A 246 -16.70 9.16 2.58
CA ALA A 246 -16.12 10.33 1.91
C ALA A 246 -15.92 10.13 0.39
N TRP A 247 -15.58 8.92 -0.08
CA TRP A 247 -15.29 8.70 -1.51
C TRP A 247 -16.52 8.78 -2.42
N THR A 248 -17.74 8.71 -1.88
CA THR A 248 -18.98 8.82 -2.68
C THR A 248 -19.41 10.27 -2.88
N LYS A 249 -18.78 11.22 -2.17
CA LYS A 249 -19.07 12.66 -2.25
C LYS A 249 -18.21 13.33 -3.30
N GLN A 250 -18.67 14.46 -3.83
CA GLN A 250 -17.86 15.24 -4.76
C GLN A 250 -16.65 15.86 -4.03
N PRO A 251 -15.45 15.91 -4.65
CA PRO A 251 -14.27 16.51 -4.01
C PRO A 251 -14.47 17.95 -3.53
N SER A 252 -15.38 18.71 -4.16
CA SER A 252 -15.74 20.08 -3.80
C SER A 252 -16.61 20.20 -2.53
N GLU A 253 -17.16 19.08 -2.06
CA GLU A 253 -18.02 19.01 -0.87
C GLU A 253 -17.26 18.52 0.37
N LEU A 254 -15.96 18.27 0.23
CA LEU A 254 -15.12 17.68 1.26
C LEU A 254 -13.99 18.64 1.66
N GLU A 255 -13.81 18.79 2.95
CA GLU A 255 -12.68 19.48 3.54
C GLU A 255 -11.59 18.50 3.98
N GLU A 256 -10.42 19.02 4.34
CA GLU A 256 -9.28 18.19 4.75
C GLU A 256 -9.61 17.25 5.93
N GLU A 257 -10.42 17.73 6.87
CA GLU A 257 -10.85 16.94 8.04
C GLU A 257 -11.78 15.78 7.68
N ASP A 258 -12.54 15.86 6.59
CA ASP A 258 -13.37 14.75 6.12
C ASP A 258 -12.48 13.59 5.63
N TYR A 259 -11.40 13.92 4.91
CA TYR A 259 -10.42 12.92 4.47
C TYR A 259 -9.70 12.27 5.66
N LYS A 260 -9.27 13.06 6.66
CA LYS A 260 -8.62 12.52 7.87
C LYS A 260 -9.58 11.63 8.67
N SER A 261 -10.81 12.09 8.87
CA SER A 261 -11.86 11.33 9.56
C SER A 261 -12.12 10.01 8.84
N PHE A 262 -12.22 10.04 7.51
CA PHE A 262 -12.42 8.84 6.71
C PHE A 262 -11.22 7.89 6.77
N TYR A 263 -9.98 8.40 6.77
CA TYR A 263 -8.79 7.58 6.96
C TYR A 263 -8.79 6.85 8.33
N ARG A 264 -9.13 7.56 9.41
CA ARG A 264 -9.28 6.96 10.75
C ARG A 264 -10.43 5.97 10.82
N GLU A 265 -11.52 6.23 10.11
CA GLU A 265 -12.63 5.30 9.99
C GLU A 265 -12.17 4.01 9.32
N LEU A 266 -11.45 4.07 8.20
CA LEU A 266 -10.90 2.89 7.53
C LEU A 266 -9.91 2.12 8.41
N TYR A 267 -9.02 2.83 9.10
CA TYR A 267 -7.89 2.27 9.84
C TYR A 267 -7.89 2.74 11.31
N PRO A 268 -8.84 2.27 12.15
CA PRO A 268 -9.04 2.81 13.50
C PRO A 268 -7.88 2.53 14.47
N MET A 269 -7.02 1.57 14.14
CA MET A 269 -5.81 1.23 14.90
C MET A 269 -4.59 2.07 14.50
N GLN A 270 -4.72 2.90 13.45
CA GLN A 270 -3.65 3.75 12.94
C GLN A 270 -3.80 5.17 13.49
N PHE A 271 -2.87 5.56 14.36
CA PHE A 271 -2.85 6.89 14.99
C PHE A 271 -2.11 7.94 14.15
N GLU A 272 -1.34 7.50 13.16
CA GLU A 272 -0.59 8.39 12.29
C GLU A 272 -1.45 8.90 11.14
N GLU A 273 -1.46 10.22 10.96
CA GLU A 273 -2.14 10.86 9.83
C GLU A 273 -1.42 10.56 8.50
N PRO A 274 -2.17 10.45 7.39
CA PRO A 274 -1.58 10.27 6.08
C PRO A 274 -0.86 11.56 5.62
N LEU A 275 0.17 11.42 4.80
CA LEU A 275 0.96 12.55 4.29
C LEU A 275 0.14 13.46 3.37
N PHE A 276 -0.71 12.84 2.55
CA PHE A 276 -1.70 13.45 1.68
C PHE A 276 -2.63 12.36 1.11
N ASN A 277 -3.72 12.80 0.48
CA ASN A 277 -4.71 11.96 -0.17
C ASN A 277 -4.84 12.27 -1.67
N ILE A 278 -5.40 11.31 -2.40
CA ILE A 278 -5.70 11.37 -3.82
C ILE A 278 -7.13 10.89 -4.00
N HIS A 279 -8.05 11.82 -4.27
CA HIS A 279 -9.44 11.49 -4.57
C HIS A 279 -9.55 11.11 -6.06
N LEU A 280 -9.92 9.86 -6.30
CA LEU A 280 -10.30 9.32 -7.60
C LEU A 280 -11.79 9.55 -7.80
N ASN A 281 -12.16 10.26 -8.86
CA ASN A 281 -13.55 10.42 -9.26
C ASN A 281 -13.58 10.55 -10.78
N VAL A 282 -14.13 9.54 -11.46
CA VAL A 282 -14.33 9.48 -12.91
C VAL A 282 -15.56 8.66 -13.22
N ASP A 283 -16.31 9.12 -14.21
CA ASP A 283 -17.54 8.53 -14.74
C ASP A 283 -17.41 8.09 -16.22
N TYR A 284 -16.31 8.46 -16.89
CA TYR A 284 -16.03 8.09 -18.28
C TYR A 284 -14.52 7.89 -18.54
N PRO A 285 -14.09 6.83 -19.27
CA PRO A 285 -14.88 5.80 -19.95
C PRO A 285 -15.31 4.62 -19.07
N PHE A 286 -15.11 4.73 -17.76
CA PHE A 286 -15.54 3.81 -16.72
C PHE A 286 -15.80 4.63 -15.44
N ASN A 287 -16.58 4.06 -14.55
CA ASN A 287 -16.89 4.59 -13.23
C ASN A 287 -15.86 4.10 -12.23
N LEU A 288 -15.15 5.03 -11.62
CA LEU A 288 -14.20 4.77 -10.55
C LEU A 288 -14.23 5.93 -9.56
N THR A 289 -14.60 5.60 -8.34
CA THR A 289 -14.46 6.49 -7.18
C THR A 289 -13.50 5.87 -6.18
N GLY A 290 -12.98 6.67 -5.26
CA GLY A 290 -12.06 6.17 -4.25
C GLY A 290 -11.16 7.25 -3.70
N ILE A 291 -10.52 6.95 -2.58
CA ILE A 291 -9.53 7.83 -1.97
C ILE A 291 -8.33 6.99 -1.62
N LEU A 292 -7.18 7.34 -2.18
CA LEU A 292 -5.88 6.73 -1.85
C LEU A 292 -5.10 7.66 -0.94
N TYR A 293 -4.42 7.09 0.04
CA TYR A 293 -3.64 7.78 1.06
C TYR A 293 -2.18 7.33 0.99
N PHE A 294 -1.27 8.30 1.04
CA PHE A 294 0.15 8.04 1.24
C PHE A 294 0.43 7.91 2.74
N PRO A 295 0.71 6.70 3.25
CA PRO A 295 1.05 6.54 4.65
C PRO A 295 2.44 7.11 4.93
N LYS A 296 2.68 7.48 6.20
CA LYS A 296 4.04 7.73 6.67
C LYS A 296 4.77 6.40 6.81
N LEU A 297 5.98 6.28 6.26
CA LEU A 297 6.73 5.02 6.33
C LEU A 297 7.41 4.91 7.70
N THR A 298 7.06 3.87 8.46
CA THR A 298 7.73 3.55 9.73
C THR A 298 8.36 2.17 9.66
N GLN A 299 9.46 1.95 10.41
CA GLN A 299 10.18 0.66 10.42
C GLN A 299 9.33 -0.52 10.91
N ASN A 300 8.19 -0.26 11.57
CA ASN A 300 7.28 -1.26 12.12
C ASN A 300 6.04 -1.48 11.25
N MET A 301 5.99 -0.97 10.02
CA MET A 301 4.86 -1.23 9.13
C MET A 301 4.80 -2.70 8.73
N ASP A 302 3.70 -3.36 9.09
CA ASP A 302 3.37 -4.69 8.60
C ASP A 302 2.80 -4.56 7.17
N PRO A 303 3.52 -5.03 6.12
CA PRO A 303 3.08 -4.91 4.74
C PRO A 303 1.83 -5.76 4.43
N GLN A 304 1.40 -6.63 5.34
CA GLN A 304 0.18 -7.43 5.17
C GLN A 304 -1.08 -6.73 5.67
N LYS A 305 -0.97 -5.62 6.42
CA LYS A 305 -2.11 -4.93 7.01
C LYS A 305 -2.40 -3.59 6.35
N ASP A 306 -3.64 -3.14 6.50
CA ASP A 306 -4.10 -1.80 6.12
C ASP A 306 -3.90 -1.46 4.63
N LYS A 307 -4.16 -2.46 3.76
CA LYS A 307 -4.07 -2.32 2.31
C LYS A 307 -5.23 -1.51 1.75
N ILE A 308 -5.11 -1.17 0.46
CA ILE A 308 -6.23 -0.65 -0.33
C ILE A 308 -7.35 -1.69 -0.34
N GLN A 309 -8.56 -1.24 -0.03
CA GLN A 309 -9.76 -2.06 -0.06
C GLN A 309 -10.51 -1.83 -1.38
N LEU A 310 -10.89 -2.91 -2.04
CA LEU A 310 -11.71 -2.90 -3.24
C LEU A 310 -13.19 -3.05 -2.85
N TYR A 311 -13.97 -2.12 -3.38
CA TYR A 311 -15.41 -2.07 -3.27
C TYR A 311 -16.06 -2.11 -4.65
N GLN A 312 -17.31 -2.56 -4.67
CA GLN A 312 -18.18 -2.42 -5.82
C GLN A 312 -19.56 -1.98 -5.33
N ASN A 313 -20.00 -0.79 -5.72
CA ASN A 313 -21.23 -0.18 -5.23
C ASN A 313 -21.26 -0.16 -3.69
N GLN A 314 -20.15 0.25 -3.08
CA GLN A 314 -19.93 0.28 -1.63
C GLN A 314 -19.99 -1.08 -0.90
N VAL A 315 -20.04 -2.21 -1.63
CA VAL A 315 -19.91 -3.56 -1.06
C VAL A 315 -18.44 -3.97 -1.03
N PHE A 316 -17.93 -4.40 0.13
CA PHE A 316 -16.56 -4.87 0.24
C PHE A 316 -16.37 -6.17 -0.55
N VAL A 317 -15.37 -6.18 -1.43
CA VAL A 317 -15.01 -7.34 -2.27
C VAL A 317 -13.79 -8.03 -1.71
N THR A 318 -12.65 -7.32 -1.66
CA THR A 318 -11.35 -7.86 -1.26
C THR A 318 -10.37 -6.73 -0.94
N ASP A 319 -9.28 -7.02 -0.23
CA ASP A 319 -8.12 -6.15 -0.08
C ASP A 319 -6.95 -6.56 -0.99
N ASN A 320 -7.14 -7.60 -1.80
CA ASN A 320 -6.20 -8.01 -2.84
C ASN A 320 -6.50 -7.29 -4.17
N VAL A 321 -5.82 -6.17 -4.39
CA VAL A 321 -6.00 -5.28 -5.55
C VAL A 321 -5.01 -5.55 -6.69
N GLU A 322 -4.35 -6.71 -6.70
CA GLU A 322 -3.39 -7.10 -7.73
C GLU A 322 -4.01 -6.99 -9.14
N GLY A 323 -3.30 -6.33 -10.05
CA GLY A 323 -3.75 -6.06 -11.42
C GLY A 323 -4.68 -4.86 -11.57
N ILE A 324 -5.44 -4.46 -10.55
CA ILE A 324 -6.26 -3.23 -10.57
C ILE A 324 -5.41 -2.02 -10.22
N VAL A 325 -4.65 -2.12 -9.13
CA VAL A 325 -3.72 -1.09 -8.69
C VAL A 325 -2.32 -1.47 -9.15
N PRO A 326 -1.57 -0.56 -9.78
CA PRO A 326 -0.17 -0.79 -10.13
C PRO A 326 0.65 -1.21 -8.91
N ASP A 327 1.57 -2.16 -9.08
CA ASP A 327 2.33 -2.76 -7.97
C ASP A 327 3.02 -1.74 -7.08
N PHE A 328 3.61 -0.70 -7.67
CA PHE A 328 4.27 0.38 -6.92
C PHE A 328 3.34 1.21 -6.04
N LEU A 329 2.03 1.18 -6.31
CA LEU A 329 0.99 1.86 -5.52
C LEU A 329 0.29 0.94 -4.52
N GLN A 330 0.56 -0.37 -4.50
CA GLN A 330 -0.05 -1.29 -3.54
C GLN A 330 0.36 -0.99 -2.08
N MET A 331 1.46 -0.25 -1.88
CA MET A 331 1.89 0.25 -0.56
C MET A 331 1.02 1.40 -0.03
N LEU A 332 0.15 1.97 -0.87
CA LEU A 332 -0.80 2.98 -0.44
C LEU A 332 -1.92 2.34 0.39
N ARG A 333 -2.66 3.21 1.08
CA ARG A 333 -3.86 2.83 1.82
C ARG A 333 -5.08 3.47 1.16
N GLY A 334 -6.28 2.98 1.45
CA GLY A 334 -7.52 3.63 1.06
C GLY A 334 -8.55 2.71 0.44
N VAL A 335 -9.42 3.29 -0.37
CA VAL A 335 -10.54 2.62 -1.02
C VAL A 335 -10.56 2.91 -2.51
N ILE A 336 -10.92 1.89 -3.28
CA ILE A 336 -11.27 1.96 -4.69
C ILE A 336 -12.65 1.33 -4.84
N ASP A 337 -13.57 2.03 -5.49
CA ASP A 337 -14.93 1.56 -5.74
C ASP A 337 -15.27 1.71 -7.23
N SER A 338 -15.59 0.60 -7.89
CA SER A 338 -15.92 0.61 -9.31
C SER A 338 -16.89 -0.52 -9.70
N PRO A 339 -18.05 -0.20 -10.30
CA PRO A 339 -18.96 -1.20 -10.86
C PRO A 339 -18.44 -1.90 -12.12
N ASP A 340 -17.43 -1.33 -12.78
CA ASP A 340 -16.88 -1.84 -14.04
C ASP A 340 -15.82 -2.94 -13.87
N ILE A 341 -15.52 -3.33 -12.63
CA ILE A 341 -14.56 -4.41 -12.34
C ILE A 341 -15.29 -5.76 -12.40
N PRO A 342 -14.93 -6.67 -13.31
CA PRO A 342 -15.62 -7.95 -13.45
C PRO A 342 -15.25 -8.88 -12.30
N LEU A 343 -16.23 -9.19 -11.46
CA LEU A 343 -16.09 -10.14 -10.36
C LEU A 343 -16.45 -11.56 -10.79
N ASN A 344 -15.82 -12.54 -10.14
CA ASN A 344 -16.26 -13.92 -10.21
C ASN A 344 -17.53 -14.16 -9.37
N VAL A 345 -18.14 -15.35 -9.49
CA VAL A 345 -19.41 -15.69 -8.79
C VAL A 345 -19.30 -15.57 -7.27
N SER A 346 -18.14 -15.91 -6.69
CA SER A 346 -17.89 -15.79 -5.25
C SER A 346 -17.53 -14.36 -4.80
N ARG A 347 -17.34 -13.43 -5.75
CA ARG A 347 -16.85 -12.06 -5.54
C ARG A 347 -15.55 -12.01 -4.73
N SER A 348 -14.67 -12.98 -4.92
CA SER A 348 -13.45 -13.16 -4.13
C SER A 348 -12.17 -13.07 -4.94
N TYR A 349 -12.25 -13.23 -6.27
CA TYR A 349 -11.10 -13.13 -7.17
C TYR A 349 -11.48 -12.39 -8.45
N LEU A 350 -10.49 -11.71 -9.02
CA LEU A 350 -10.63 -10.89 -10.21
C LEU A 350 -10.39 -11.73 -11.47
N GLN A 351 -11.17 -11.45 -12.51
CA GLN A 351 -10.88 -11.97 -13.84
C GLN A 351 -9.98 -10.98 -14.58
N ALA A 352 -9.00 -11.49 -15.34
CA ALA A 352 -8.12 -10.65 -16.14
C ALA A 352 -8.92 -9.98 -17.27
N ASP A 353 -9.11 -8.65 -17.18
CA ASP A 353 -9.98 -7.90 -18.07
C ASP A 353 -9.31 -6.61 -18.62
N GLY A 354 -9.75 -6.17 -19.80
CA GLY A 354 -9.27 -4.94 -20.42
C GLY A 354 -9.68 -3.66 -19.68
N ALA A 355 -10.83 -3.66 -18.99
CA ALA A 355 -11.29 -2.58 -18.13
C ALA A 355 -10.34 -2.38 -16.93
N VAL A 356 -9.91 -3.48 -16.31
CA VAL A 356 -8.94 -3.47 -15.19
C VAL A 356 -7.64 -2.76 -15.58
N LYS A 357 -7.11 -3.03 -16.79
CA LYS A 357 -5.91 -2.34 -17.30
C LYS A 357 -6.12 -0.83 -17.51
N LYS A 358 -7.31 -0.43 -17.97
CA LYS A 358 -7.66 1.00 -18.16
C LYS A 358 -7.77 1.72 -16.82
N ILE A 359 -8.40 1.09 -15.84
CA ILE A 359 -8.49 1.58 -14.45
C ILE A 359 -7.09 1.75 -13.87
N SER A 360 -6.26 0.71 -13.93
CA SER A 360 -4.86 0.75 -13.45
C SER A 360 -4.07 1.91 -14.07
N SER A 361 -4.13 2.06 -15.41
CA SER A 361 -3.48 3.16 -16.13
C SER A 361 -3.98 4.54 -15.71
N TYR A 362 -5.28 4.68 -15.40
CA TYR A 362 -5.87 5.93 -14.93
C TYR A 362 -5.38 6.27 -13.52
N ILE A 363 -5.34 5.28 -12.62
CA ILE A 363 -4.80 5.46 -11.26
C ILE A 363 -3.35 5.92 -11.36
N THR A 364 -2.48 5.25 -12.12
CA THR A 364 -1.08 5.66 -12.35
C THR A 364 -0.99 7.13 -12.76
N ARG A 365 -1.81 7.53 -13.75
CA ARG A 365 -1.81 8.90 -14.26
C ARG A 365 -2.29 9.90 -13.20
N LYS A 366 -3.38 9.63 -12.49
CA LYS A 366 -3.92 10.51 -11.46
C LYS A 366 -2.97 10.68 -10.30
N VAL A 367 -2.29 9.62 -9.88
CA VAL A 367 -1.27 9.71 -8.84
C VAL A 367 -0.10 10.59 -9.30
N ALA A 368 0.44 10.36 -10.50
CA ALA A 368 1.50 11.20 -11.05
C ALA A 368 1.10 12.68 -11.17
N ASP A 369 -0.12 12.96 -11.63
CA ASP A 369 -0.63 14.33 -11.77
C ASP A 369 -0.79 15.02 -10.39
N LYS A 370 -1.24 14.28 -9.38
CA LYS A 370 -1.37 14.81 -8.00
C LYS A 370 -0.01 15.07 -7.38
N LEU A 371 0.97 14.17 -7.53
CA LEU A 371 2.34 14.38 -7.04
C LEU A 371 2.98 15.62 -7.71
N ALA A 372 2.83 15.76 -9.02
CA ALA A 372 3.29 16.94 -9.75
C ALA A 372 2.62 18.24 -9.27
N SER A 373 1.32 18.19 -8.97
CA SER A 373 0.57 19.32 -8.42
C SER A 373 1.05 19.69 -7.01
N LEU A 374 1.27 18.71 -6.14
CA LEU A 374 1.80 18.94 -4.78
C LEU A 374 3.17 19.62 -4.84
N PHE A 375 4.09 19.10 -5.66
CA PHE A 375 5.40 19.71 -5.88
C PHE A 375 5.30 21.15 -6.40
N LYS A 376 4.41 21.42 -7.36
CA LYS A 376 4.25 22.76 -7.95
C LYS A 376 3.64 23.77 -6.96
N ASN A 377 2.69 23.33 -6.14
CA ASN A 377 1.96 24.22 -5.24
C ASN A 377 2.75 24.55 -3.97
N ASP A 378 3.45 23.55 -3.41
CA ASP A 378 4.29 23.73 -2.22
C ASP A 378 5.48 22.77 -2.27
N ARG A 379 6.53 23.22 -2.98
CA ARG A 379 7.77 22.47 -3.14
C ARG A 379 8.42 22.12 -1.79
N LYS A 380 8.43 23.05 -0.84
CA LYS A 380 9.09 22.85 0.45
C LYS A 380 8.40 21.74 1.25
N ALA A 381 7.07 21.77 1.32
CA ALA A 381 6.31 20.70 1.97
C ALA A 381 6.47 19.35 1.26
N PHE A 382 6.69 19.35 -0.06
CA PHE A 382 6.97 18.13 -0.83
C PHE A 382 8.37 17.57 -0.51
N GLU A 383 9.39 18.44 -0.41
CA GLU A 383 10.76 18.08 -0.01
C GLU A 383 10.79 17.47 1.40
N GLU A 384 10.09 18.07 2.37
CA GLU A 384 10.01 17.56 3.75
C GLU A 384 9.43 16.15 3.84
N LYS A 385 8.56 15.77 2.89
CA LYS A 385 7.92 14.44 2.81
C LYS A 385 8.67 13.46 1.91
N TRP A 386 9.74 13.88 1.24
CA TRP A 386 10.40 13.10 0.20
C TRP A 386 10.84 11.71 0.70
N ASN A 387 11.43 11.63 1.89
CA ASN A 387 11.91 10.37 2.45
C ASN A 387 10.79 9.33 2.68
N ASP A 388 9.58 9.78 2.98
CA ASP A 388 8.43 8.89 3.18
C ASP A 388 7.80 8.43 1.85
N ILE A 389 8.01 9.15 0.75
CA ILE A 389 7.37 8.85 -0.55
C ILE A 389 8.34 8.37 -1.64
N LYS A 390 9.65 8.56 -1.46
CA LYS A 390 10.66 8.27 -2.49
C LYS A 390 10.59 6.82 -2.97
N ILE A 391 10.44 5.85 -2.07
CA ILE A 391 10.41 4.42 -2.45
C ILE A 391 9.25 4.13 -3.42
N ILE A 392 8.07 4.70 -3.16
CA ILE A 392 6.89 4.55 -4.03
C ILE A 392 7.15 5.18 -5.40
N ILE A 393 7.73 6.38 -5.42
CA ILE A 393 8.02 7.11 -6.66
C ILE A 393 9.11 6.41 -7.47
N GLU A 394 10.21 6.01 -6.84
CA GLU A 394 11.32 5.30 -7.46
C GLU A 394 10.89 3.95 -8.01
N TYR A 395 10.05 3.21 -7.28
CA TYR A 395 9.49 1.95 -7.77
C TYR A 395 8.59 2.21 -8.98
N GLY A 396 7.70 3.21 -8.93
CA GLY A 396 6.89 3.59 -10.09
C GLY A 396 7.72 4.03 -11.29
N MET A 397 8.82 4.75 -11.06
CA MET A 397 9.79 5.12 -12.09
C MET A 397 10.44 3.90 -12.74
N LEU A 398 10.70 2.84 -11.97
CA LEU A 398 11.28 1.59 -12.46
C LEU A 398 10.27 0.75 -13.23
N SER A 399 9.05 0.60 -12.70
CA SER A 399 8.03 -0.32 -13.21
C SER A 399 7.20 0.23 -14.37
N GLU A 400 7.01 1.55 -14.47
CA GLU A 400 6.05 2.18 -15.40
C GLU A 400 6.67 3.33 -16.19
N ASP A 401 6.90 3.16 -17.50
CA ASP A 401 7.58 4.16 -18.33
C ASP A 401 6.80 5.50 -18.44
N LYS A 402 5.47 5.44 -18.55
CA LYS A 402 4.65 6.65 -18.57
C LYS A 402 4.64 7.38 -17.23
N PHE A 403 4.79 6.64 -16.13
CA PHE A 403 4.96 7.25 -14.81
C PHE A 403 6.34 7.90 -14.73
N PHE A 404 7.40 7.22 -15.18
CA PHE A 404 8.76 7.76 -15.26
C PHE A 404 8.81 9.10 -16.01
N GLU A 405 8.21 9.20 -17.21
CA GLU A 405 8.15 10.45 -17.99
C GLU A 405 7.50 11.63 -17.24
N LYS A 406 6.51 11.35 -16.38
CA LYS A 406 5.85 12.38 -15.56
C LYS A 406 6.65 12.66 -14.29
N ALA A 407 7.14 11.62 -13.64
CA ALA A 407 7.91 11.68 -12.41
C ALA A 407 9.20 12.46 -12.57
N ASP A 408 9.83 12.43 -13.75
CA ASP A 408 11.04 13.22 -14.07
C ASP A 408 10.88 14.73 -13.78
N LYS A 409 9.65 15.24 -13.74
CA LYS A 409 9.33 16.65 -13.49
C LYS A 409 9.21 17.02 -12.01
N PHE A 410 9.14 16.04 -11.11
CA PHE A 410 8.95 16.26 -9.67
C PHE A 410 9.79 15.35 -8.77
N ALA A 411 10.43 14.31 -9.32
CA ALA A 411 11.33 13.44 -8.59
C ALA A 411 12.52 14.24 -8.09
N LEU A 412 12.81 14.11 -6.80
CA LEU A 412 13.85 14.87 -6.15
C LEU A 412 15.13 14.06 -6.01
N TYR A 413 16.23 14.75 -6.16
CA TYR A 413 17.59 14.27 -5.94
C TYR A 413 18.15 15.06 -4.75
N PRO A 414 17.94 14.60 -3.50
CA PRO A 414 18.42 15.28 -2.32
C PRO A 414 19.95 15.26 -2.27
N THR A 415 20.57 16.33 -1.79
CA THR A 415 22.02 16.40 -1.54
C THR A 415 22.34 16.06 -0.10
N VAL A 416 23.59 15.69 0.16
CA VAL A 416 24.12 15.55 1.52
C VAL A 416 24.13 16.89 2.30
N GLY A 417 23.97 18.01 1.60
CA GLY A 417 23.82 19.35 2.17
C GLY A 417 22.38 19.70 2.55
N GLY A 418 21.40 18.88 2.19
CA GLY A 418 19.98 19.10 2.47
C GLY A 418 19.22 19.86 1.38
N ASP A 419 19.88 20.23 0.29
CA ASP A 419 19.22 20.80 -0.89
C ASP A 419 18.50 19.70 -1.68
N HIS A 420 17.47 20.06 -2.44
CA HIS A 420 16.73 19.13 -3.29
C HIS A 420 16.63 19.69 -4.70
N TYR A 421 17.01 18.89 -5.69
CA TYR A 421 16.94 19.26 -7.09
C TYR A 421 16.01 18.32 -7.87
N ILE A 422 15.30 18.83 -8.87
CA ILE A 422 14.80 17.96 -9.95
C ILE A 422 15.91 17.73 -10.98
N TRP A 423 15.75 16.74 -11.86
CA TRP A 423 16.81 16.31 -12.78
C TRP A 423 17.48 17.47 -13.55
N ASN A 424 16.68 18.35 -14.17
CA ASN A 424 17.22 19.46 -14.96
C ASN A 424 17.97 20.49 -14.11
N GLU A 425 17.50 20.75 -12.88
CA GLU A 425 18.18 21.66 -11.95
C GLU A 425 19.51 21.06 -11.50
N LEU A 426 19.54 19.76 -11.23
CA LEU A 426 20.75 19.03 -10.86
C LEU A 426 21.79 19.11 -11.97
N VAL A 427 21.41 18.77 -13.22
CA VAL A 427 22.35 18.81 -14.35
C VAL A 427 22.90 20.21 -14.57
N GLU A 428 22.04 21.24 -14.53
CA GLU A 428 22.48 22.63 -14.65
C GLU A 428 23.44 23.04 -13.52
N LYS A 429 23.21 22.53 -12.29
CA LYS A 429 24.06 22.80 -11.13
C LYS A 429 25.45 22.15 -11.23
N ILE A 430 25.54 20.94 -11.80
CA ILE A 430 26.78 20.14 -11.73
C ILE A 430 27.60 20.12 -13.02
N LYS A 431 27.02 20.41 -14.20
CA LYS A 431 27.69 20.26 -15.50
C LYS A 431 29.06 20.94 -15.61
N ASP A 432 29.25 22.11 -14.99
CA ASP A 432 30.51 22.83 -15.12
C ASP A 432 31.63 22.21 -14.26
N ALA A 433 31.28 21.76 -13.05
CA ALA A 433 32.25 21.19 -12.11
C ALA A 433 32.49 19.69 -12.34
N GLN A 434 31.44 18.95 -12.70
CA GLN A 434 31.39 17.48 -12.66
C GLN A 434 31.33 16.82 -14.04
N THR A 435 31.86 17.46 -15.08
CA THR A 435 32.05 16.80 -16.38
C THR A 435 33.46 16.22 -16.51
N ASP A 436 33.59 14.95 -16.88
CA ASP A 436 34.89 14.32 -17.11
C ASP A 436 35.54 14.78 -18.43
N LYS A 437 36.77 14.34 -18.67
CA LYS A 437 37.53 14.65 -19.89
C LYS A 437 36.87 14.17 -21.19
N ASP A 438 36.00 13.17 -21.12
CA ASP A 438 35.28 12.61 -22.26
C ASP A 438 33.95 13.35 -22.51
N GLY A 439 33.68 14.41 -21.73
CA GLY A 439 32.49 15.24 -21.83
C GLY A 439 31.28 14.67 -21.09
N LYS A 440 31.44 13.60 -20.31
CA LYS A 440 30.36 12.92 -19.59
C LYS A 440 30.08 13.57 -18.25
N THR A 441 28.81 13.81 -17.92
CA THR A 441 28.43 14.37 -16.61
C THR A 441 28.44 13.27 -15.55
N ILE A 442 29.21 13.47 -14.49
CA ILE A 442 29.36 12.53 -13.38
C ILE A 442 28.50 13.00 -12.21
N VAL A 443 27.50 12.20 -11.85
CA VAL A 443 26.65 12.45 -10.68
C VAL A 443 27.26 11.73 -9.48
N LEU A 444 27.83 12.49 -8.54
CA LEU A 444 28.36 11.92 -7.30
C LEU A 444 27.23 11.69 -6.30
N TYR A 445 27.29 10.57 -5.59
CA TYR A 445 26.31 10.27 -4.54
C TYR A 445 26.91 9.52 -3.35
N ALA A 446 26.19 9.53 -2.25
CA ALA A 446 26.43 8.79 -1.03
C ALA A 446 25.16 7.99 -0.69
N SER A 447 25.32 6.81 -0.09
CA SER A 447 24.21 6.01 0.44
C SER A 447 24.07 6.13 1.96
N ASP A 448 25.12 6.60 2.64
CA ASP A 448 25.10 6.91 4.07
C ASP A 448 26.02 8.11 4.34
N ALA A 449 25.42 9.26 4.66
CA ALA A 449 26.16 10.49 4.90
C ALA A 449 27.13 10.43 6.09
N LYS A 450 26.85 9.57 7.09
CA LYS A 450 27.70 9.42 8.28
C LYS A 450 28.85 8.46 8.01
N ALA A 451 28.56 7.30 7.43
CA ALA A 451 29.58 6.31 7.12
C ALA A 451 30.57 6.82 6.06
N GLN A 452 30.10 7.66 5.13
CA GLN A 452 30.90 8.16 4.00
C GLN A 452 31.38 9.60 4.19
N HIS A 453 31.36 10.12 5.43
CA HIS A 453 31.62 11.52 5.72
C HIS A 453 32.96 12.02 5.15
N SER A 454 34.06 11.28 5.30
CA SER A 454 35.37 11.72 4.81
C SER A 454 35.39 11.91 3.29
N TYR A 455 34.78 10.99 2.55
CA TYR A 455 34.71 11.08 1.09
C TYR A 455 33.82 12.21 0.61
N ILE A 456 32.73 12.48 1.35
CA ILE A 456 31.86 13.62 1.11
C ILE A 456 32.63 14.93 1.29
N GLU A 457 33.42 15.06 2.35
CA GLU A 457 34.22 16.26 2.59
C GLU A 457 35.32 16.46 1.53
N ASP A 458 35.97 15.38 1.08
CA ASP A 458 36.92 15.44 -0.05
C ASP A 458 36.24 15.93 -1.34
N ALA A 459 35.02 15.46 -1.63
CA ALA A 459 34.24 15.91 -2.78
C ALA A 459 33.82 17.38 -2.66
N LYS A 460 33.35 17.81 -1.49
CA LYS A 460 33.02 19.22 -1.24
C LYS A 460 34.23 20.14 -1.34
N ALA A 461 35.40 19.69 -0.90
CA ALA A 461 36.65 20.46 -1.02
C ALA A 461 37.05 20.72 -2.47
N LYS A 462 36.64 19.84 -3.40
CA LYS A 462 36.76 20.04 -4.85
C LYS A 462 35.65 20.90 -5.47
N GLY A 463 34.67 21.31 -4.67
CA GLY A 463 33.48 22.04 -5.13
C GLY A 463 32.45 21.14 -5.83
N TYR A 464 32.50 19.83 -5.59
CA TYR A 464 31.51 18.90 -6.15
C TYR A 464 30.27 18.81 -5.25
N GLU A 465 29.13 18.66 -5.89
CA GLU A 465 27.83 18.35 -5.30
C GLU A 465 27.68 16.83 -5.14
N VAL A 466 27.15 16.40 -4.00
CA VAL A 466 26.97 14.97 -3.68
C VAL A 466 25.53 14.71 -3.31
N LEU A 467 24.88 13.81 -4.03
CA LEU A 467 23.53 13.35 -3.74
C LEU A 467 23.49 12.39 -2.54
N LEU A 468 22.37 12.33 -1.83
CA LEU A 468 22.06 11.29 -0.84
C LEU A 468 21.05 10.32 -1.44
N LEU A 469 21.53 9.17 -1.91
CA LEU A 469 20.76 8.12 -2.57
C LEU A 469 20.88 6.82 -1.77
N ASP A 470 19.93 6.63 -0.85
CA ASP A 470 19.94 5.65 0.25
C ASP A 470 18.77 4.64 0.20
N SER A 471 17.94 4.70 -0.83
CA SER A 471 16.82 3.77 -1.03
C SER A 471 17.32 2.36 -1.40
N PRO A 472 16.66 1.28 -0.93
CA PRO A 472 17.07 -0.09 -1.23
C PRO A 472 17.06 -0.43 -2.73
N ILE A 473 16.23 0.25 -3.53
CA ILE A 473 16.10 0.00 -4.97
C ILE A 473 16.90 0.99 -5.84
N VAL A 474 17.70 1.86 -5.21
CA VAL A 474 18.34 2.99 -5.91
C VAL A 474 19.34 2.55 -6.98
N SER A 475 20.00 1.41 -6.80
CA SER A 475 20.97 0.88 -7.78
C SER A 475 20.28 0.54 -9.11
N HIS A 476 19.04 0.04 -9.06
CA HIS A 476 18.21 -0.16 -10.26
C HIS A 476 17.80 1.17 -10.89
N LEU A 477 17.40 2.15 -10.07
CA LEU A 477 17.01 3.47 -10.54
C LEU A 477 18.16 4.16 -11.27
N ILE A 478 19.35 4.13 -10.67
CA ILE A 478 20.57 4.66 -11.27
C ILE A 478 20.83 4.01 -12.63
N GLN A 479 20.74 2.69 -12.74
CA GLN A 479 20.91 2.01 -14.04
C GLN A 479 19.85 2.45 -15.07
N LYS A 480 18.59 2.62 -14.65
CA LYS A 480 17.53 3.15 -15.53
C LYS A 480 17.84 4.58 -15.97
N LEU A 481 18.34 5.43 -15.08
CA LEU A 481 18.74 6.81 -15.41
C LEU A 481 19.92 6.82 -16.39
N GLU A 482 20.97 6.04 -16.16
CA GLU A 482 22.14 5.94 -17.06
C GLU A 482 21.78 5.41 -18.46
N THR A 483 20.73 4.59 -18.56
CA THR A 483 20.25 4.06 -19.84
C THR A 483 19.30 5.03 -20.55
N SER A 484 18.53 5.82 -19.80
CA SER A 484 17.49 6.70 -20.34
C SER A 484 17.94 8.14 -20.61
N LYS A 485 19.02 8.57 -19.94
CA LYS A 485 19.59 9.92 -20.08
C LYS A 485 20.93 9.83 -20.79
N GLU A 486 21.15 10.73 -21.75
CA GLU A 486 22.37 10.73 -22.53
C GLU A 486 23.56 11.28 -21.73
N ASN A 487 24.73 10.66 -21.94
CA ASN A 487 26.02 11.20 -21.51
C ASN A 487 26.16 11.47 -19.99
N ILE A 488 25.62 10.57 -19.18
CA ILE A 488 25.73 10.61 -17.72
C ILE A 488 26.31 9.31 -17.14
N SER A 489 26.93 9.41 -15.97
CA SER A 489 27.14 8.26 -15.08
C SER A 489 27.06 8.68 -13.64
N PHE A 490 26.62 7.76 -12.80
CA PHE A 490 26.64 7.91 -11.36
C PHE A 490 27.90 7.25 -10.80
N VAL A 491 28.50 7.85 -9.78
CA VAL A 491 29.64 7.27 -9.06
C VAL A 491 29.45 7.55 -7.57
N ARG A 492 29.54 6.52 -6.73
CA ARG A 492 29.47 6.74 -5.27
C ARG A 492 30.79 7.33 -4.78
N VAL A 493 30.73 8.19 -3.78
CA VAL A 493 31.91 8.93 -3.27
C VAL A 493 33.03 8.04 -2.72
N ASP A 494 32.74 6.79 -2.35
CA ASP A 494 33.71 5.79 -1.91
C ASP A 494 34.07 4.78 -3.01
N GLY A 495 33.62 5.00 -4.25
CA GLY A 495 33.84 4.13 -5.39
C GLY A 495 35.30 4.11 -5.85
N ASP A 496 35.98 5.25 -5.70
CA ASP A 496 37.39 5.50 -6.01
C ASP A 496 37.87 6.72 -5.19
N HIS A 497 39.15 7.10 -5.31
CA HIS A 497 39.63 8.34 -4.72
C HIS A 497 39.14 9.57 -5.52
N ILE A 498 39.04 10.71 -4.85
CA ILE A 498 38.37 11.91 -5.38
C ILE A 498 38.84 12.37 -6.77
N ASP A 499 40.14 12.31 -7.05
CA ASP A 499 40.69 12.70 -8.36
C ASP A 499 40.31 11.73 -9.50
N ASN A 500 39.97 10.47 -9.18
CA ASN A 500 39.54 9.44 -10.14
C ASN A 500 38.02 9.31 -10.26
N LEU A 501 37.25 9.83 -9.30
CA LEU A 501 35.78 9.86 -9.40
C LEU A 501 35.31 10.67 -10.62
N ILE A 502 36.02 11.76 -10.93
CA ILE A 502 35.78 12.60 -12.12
C ILE A 502 37.12 12.83 -12.82
N LYS A 503 37.44 12.00 -13.81
CA LYS A 503 38.73 12.05 -14.51
C LYS A 503 38.84 13.32 -15.35
N LYS A 504 39.72 14.22 -14.93
CA LYS A 504 40.15 15.39 -15.71
C LYS A 504 41.48 15.08 -16.42
N ASP A 505 41.94 15.97 -17.30
CA ASP A 505 43.24 15.80 -18.00
C ASP A 505 44.48 16.05 -17.10
N ASP A 506 44.28 16.27 -15.79
CA ASP A 506 45.34 16.51 -14.82
C ASP A 506 45.92 15.20 -14.27
N ASN A 507 46.78 14.56 -15.06
CA ASN A 507 47.54 13.39 -14.58
C ASN A 507 48.67 13.84 -13.63
N LYS A 508 48.56 13.45 -12.36
CA LYS A 508 49.63 13.63 -11.38
C LYS A 508 50.74 12.60 -11.65
N ILE A 509 51.99 13.07 -11.62
CA ILE A 509 53.17 12.21 -11.79
C ILE A 509 53.58 11.67 -10.43
N SER A 510 53.88 10.37 -10.37
CA SER A 510 54.38 9.70 -9.17
C SER A 510 55.80 10.17 -8.82
N LYS A 511 56.06 10.43 -7.53
CA LYS A 511 57.42 10.69 -6.99
C LYS A 511 58.31 9.45 -6.99
N LEU A 512 57.72 8.26 -7.15
CA LEU A 512 58.40 6.97 -7.16
C LEU A 512 58.65 6.48 -8.58
N SER A 513 59.83 5.94 -8.85
CA SER A 513 60.16 5.24 -10.09
C SER A 513 59.36 3.94 -10.26
N GLU A 514 59.31 3.39 -11.48
CA GLU A 514 58.60 2.12 -11.76
C GLU A 514 59.15 0.95 -10.93
N ASP A 515 60.47 0.89 -10.74
CA ASP A 515 61.12 -0.13 -9.90
C ASP A 515 60.73 0.02 -8.41
N GLU A 516 60.67 1.25 -7.92
CA GLU A 516 60.25 1.56 -6.55
C GLU A 516 58.78 1.23 -6.32
N GLN A 517 57.92 1.51 -7.29
CA GLN A 517 56.50 1.13 -7.26
C GLN A 517 56.33 -0.39 -7.25
N THR A 518 57.06 -1.11 -8.09
CA THR A 518 57.03 -2.58 -8.12
C THR A 518 57.41 -3.17 -6.76
N LYS A 519 58.51 -2.70 -6.19
CA LYS A 519 58.98 -3.12 -4.87
C LYS A 519 57.99 -2.77 -3.75
N LEU A 520 57.41 -1.56 -3.77
CA LEU A 520 56.40 -1.14 -2.80
C LEU A 520 55.18 -2.07 -2.86
N LYS A 521 54.70 -2.37 -4.07
CA LYS A 521 53.54 -3.24 -4.28
C LYS A 521 53.76 -4.64 -3.69
N GLU A 522 54.91 -5.26 -3.95
CA GLU A 522 55.26 -6.58 -3.39
C GLU A 522 55.25 -6.59 -1.85
N VAL A 523 55.80 -5.54 -1.23
CA VAL A 523 55.84 -5.40 0.24
C VAL A 523 54.44 -5.26 0.83
N LEU A 524 53.59 -4.43 0.21
CA LEU A 524 52.21 -4.22 0.63
C LEU A 524 51.39 -5.49 0.49
N GLU A 525 51.47 -6.13 -0.67
CA GLU A 525 50.79 -7.39 -0.96
C GLU A 525 51.19 -8.55 -0.06
N GLY A 526 52.40 -8.52 0.52
CA GLY A 526 52.82 -9.49 1.53
C GLY A 526 52.22 -9.26 2.92
N SER A 527 51.71 -8.06 3.20
CA SER A 527 51.18 -7.66 4.52
C SER A 527 49.66 -7.47 4.55
N ILE A 528 49.02 -7.37 3.37
CA ILE A 528 47.59 -7.07 3.21
C ILE A 528 46.85 -8.31 2.72
N PRO A 529 45.68 -8.66 3.29
CA PRO A 529 44.90 -9.84 2.87
C PRO A 529 44.41 -9.72 1.42
N LYS A 530 44.97 -10.56 0.53
CA LYS A 530 44.65 -10.56 -0.91
C LYS A 530 43.25 -11.09 -1.23
N GLU A 531 42.64 -11.81 -0.30
CA GLU A 531 41.29 -12.35 -0.43
C GLU A 531 40.21 -11.26 -0.39
N THR A 532 40.53 -10.08 0.17
CA THR A 532 39.58 -9.00 0.43
C THR A 532 40.04 -7.67 -0.18
N TYR A 533 41.35 -7.44 -0.31
CA TYR A 533 41.90 -6.16 -0.74
C TYR A 533 42.80 -6.30 -1.98
N THR A 534 42.56 -5.44 -2.97
CA THR A 534 43.43 -5.27 -4.14
C THR A 534 44.27 -4.00 -3.97
N VAL A 535 45.60 -4.13 -3.97
CA VAL A 535 46.51 -2.97 -3.81
C VAL A 535 46.68 -2.24 -5.15
N GLN A 536 46.41 -0.93 -5.14
CA GLN A 536 46.57 -0.03 -6.27
C GLN A 536 47.49 1.11 -5.88
N LEU A 537 48.49 1.41 -6.72
CA LEU A 537 49.41 2.51 -6.51
C LEU A 537 48.97 3.67 -7.40
N GLU A 538 48.64 4.80 -6.79
CA GLU A 538 48.13 5.98 -7.49
C GLU A 538 48.92 7.23 -7.07
N ALA A 539 49.20 8.09 -8.04
CA ALA A 539 49.84 9.38 -7.77
C ALA A 539 48.76 10.39 -7.36
N MET A 540 48.78 10.80 -6.09
CA MET A 540 47.79 11.74 -5.55
C MET A 540 48.44 13.01 -5.01
N ASP A 541 47.64 13.91 -4.41
CA ASP A 541 48.22 15.03 -3.67
C ASP A 541 49.04 14.53 -2.47
N SER A 542 50.20 15.12 -2.19
CA SER A 542 51.02 14.71 -1.05
C SER A 542 50.34 14.89 0.31
N SER A 543 49.36 15.79 0.42
CA SER A 543 48.57 15.96 1.64
C SER A 543 47.38 15.00 1.75
N ALA A 544 47.05 14.26 0.68
CA ALA A 544 45.99 13.26 0.73
C ALA A 544 46.41 12.07 1.61
N ASN A 545 45.41 11.35 2.13
CA ASN A 545 45.65 10.19 2.98
C ASN A 545 46.59 9.18 2.29
N PRO A 546 47.55 8.61 3.04
CA PRO A 546 48.53 7.69 2.48
C PRO A 546 47.86 6.43 1.90
N PHE A 547 46.92 5.86 2.66
CA PHE A 547 46.13 4.69 2.28
C PHE A 547 44.64 5.06 2.31
N ILE A 548 43.91 4.70 1.27
CA ILE A 548 42.46 4.93 1.13
C ILE A 548 41.82 3.60 0.72
N ILE A 549 40.70 3.24 1.35
CA ILE A 549 39.97 1.99 1.06
C ILE A 549 38.70 2.33 0.28
N THR A 550 38.66 1.98 -1.00
CA THR A 550 37.52 2.25 -1.89
C THR A 550 36.79 0.96 -2.24
N GLN A 551 35.51 1.07 -2.60
CA GLN A 551 34.67 -0.06 -2.97
C GLN A 551 34.25 0.06 -4.45
N PRO A 552 34.77 -0.79 -5.36
CA PRO A 552 34.50 -0.69 -6.79
C PRO A 552 33.00 -0.62 -7.12
N GLU A 553 32.60 0.44 -7.81
CA GLU A 553 31.20 0.78 -8.13
C GLU A 553 30.44 -0.39 -8.78
N PHE A 554 31.03 -0.99 -9.81
CA PHE A 554 30.39 -2.05 -10.61
C PHE A 554 30.07 -3.30 -9.77
N MET A 555 31.05 -3.80 -9.02
CA MET A 555 30.89 -4.99 -8.19
C MET A 555 29.86 -4.74 -7.09
N ARG A 556 29.88 -3.54 -6.50
CA ARG A 556 28.94 -3.17 -5.46
C ARG A 556 27.50 -3.09 -5.98
N ARG A 557 27.26 -2.35 -7.07
CA ARG A 557 25.90 -2.26 -7.66
C ARG A 557 25.39 -3.63 -8.09
N MET A 558 26.24 -4.49 -8.64
CA MET A 558 25.86 -5.86 -9.00
C MET A 558 25.37 -6.65 -7.77
N LYS A 559 26.08 -6.54 -6.64
CA LYS A 559 25.68 -7.20 -5.38
C LYS A 559 24.37 -6.64 -4.83
N GLU A 560 24.20 -5.32 -4.81
CA GLU A 560 22.97 -4.64 -4.37
C GLU A 560 21.76 -5.02 -5.23
N MET A 561 21.91 -5.00 -6.56
CA MET A 561 20.86 -5.37 -7.51
C MET A 561 20.46 -6.84 -7.38
N GLN A 562 21.43 -7.73 -7.14
CA GLN A 562 21.13 -9.15 -6.91
C GLN A 562 20.37 -9.37 -5.60
N ALA A 563 20.73 -8.66 -4.54
CA ALA A 563 20.06 -8.77 -3.24
C ALA A 563 18.57 -8.36 -3.31
N THR A 564 18.23 -7.45 -4.22
CA THR A 564 16.89 -6.87 -4.35
C THR A 564 16.07 -7.44 -5.52
N GLY A 565 16.71 -8.03 -6.54
CA GLY A 565 16.06 -8.50 -7.77
C GLY A 565 15.53 -9.94 -7.77
N GLY A 566 15.40 -10.60 -6.61
CA GLY A 566 14.77 -11.94 -6.49
C GLY A 566 15.53 -13.11 -7.15
N GLY A 567 16.64 -12.85 -7.84
CA GLY A 567 17.43 -13.82 -8.60
C GLY A 567 18.68 -14.31 -7.86
N GLY A 568 18.51 -15.27 -6.95
CA GLY A 568 19.62 -16.05 -6.38
C GLY A 568 20.37 -16.94 -7.40
N MET A 569 20.01 -16.89 -8.69
CA MET A 569 20.44 -17.85 -9.73
C MET A 569 21.95 -17.83 -10.05
N MET A 570 22.69 -16.79 -9.67
CA MET A 570 24.12 -16.69 -9.98
C MET A 570 25.05 -16.87 -8.78
N GLY A 571 24.56 -17.21 -7.59
CA GLY A 571 25.41 -17.48 -6.41
C GLY A 571 26.30 -16.31 -5.93
N MET A 572 26.22 -15.15 -6.61
CA MET A 572 27.08 -13.98 -6.42
C MET A 572 26.76 -13.16 -5.15
N GLY A 573 25.56 -13.30 -4.56
CA GLY A 573 25.19 -12.61 -3.32
C GLY A 573 26.02 -13.05 -2.10
N ASN A 574 26.66 -14.22 -2.18
CA ASN A 574 27.60 -14.74 -1.19
C ASN A 574 29.06 -14.37 -1.47
N PHE A 575 29.36 -13.51 -2.45
CA PHE A 575 30.73 -13.07 -2.65
C PHE A 575 31.18 -12.16 -1.49
N PRO A 576 32.38 -12.39 -0.95
CA PRO A 576 32.96 -11.52 0.06
C PRO A 576 33.10 -10.10 -0.52
N ASP A 577 33.01 -9.11 0.35
CA ASP A 577 33.26 -7.73 -0.06
C ASP A 577 34.69 -7.62 -0.59
N MET A 578 34.84 -6.98 -1.75
CA MET A 578 36.14 -6.68 -2.33
C MET A 578 36.37 -5.18 -2.29
N TYR A 579 37.53 -4.79 -1.79
CA TYR A 579 37.95 -3.41 -1.66
C TYR A 579 39.24 -3.17 -2.44
N ASN A 580 39.44 -1.94 -2.90
CA ASN A 580 40.75 -1.49 -3.35
C ASN A 580 41.43 -0.76 -2.19
N LEU A 581 42.69 -1.10 -1.94
CA LEU A 581 43.58 -0.26 -1.14
C LEU A 581 44.36 0.63 -2.09
N VAL A 582 43.92 1.88 -2.21
CA VAL A 582 44.62 2.92 -2.98
C VAL A 582 45.75 3.49 -2.13
N VAL A 583 46.97 3.42 -2.63
CA VAL A 583 48.19 3.87 -1.96
C VAL A 583 48.77 5.06 -2.69
N ASN A 584 48.84 6.19 -2.00
CA ASN A 584 49.33 7.45 -2.52
C ASN A 584 50.86 7.44 -2.65
N THR A 585 51.37 7.28 -3.88
CA THR A 585 52.81 7.23 -4.16
C THR A 585 53.54 8.55 -3.89
N ASN A 586 52.81 9.65 -3.71
CA ASN A 586 53.35 10.97 -3.42
C ASN A 586 53.39 11.30 -1.91
N SER A 587 52.89 10.40 -1.07
CA SER A 587 52.88 10.55 0.39
C SER A 587 54.26 10.29 1.00
N ASP A 588 54.69 11.17 1.90
CA ASP A 588 55.97 11.03 2.60
C ASP A 588 56.02 9.74 3.44
N LEU A 589 54.88 9.33 4.03
CA LEU A 589 54.79 8.09 4.80
C LEU A 589 54.99 6.86 3.92
N VAL A 590 54.47 6.88 2.69
CA VAL A 590 54.67 5.78 1.72
C VAL A 590 56.14 5.71 1.30
N GLY A 591 56.80 6.86 1.13
CA GLY A 591 58.25 6.94 0.97
C GLY A 591 59.03 6.38 2.17
N GLU A 592 58.60 6.64 3.40
CA GLU A 592 59.23 6.06 4.61
C GLU A 592 59.04 4.54 4.67
N ILE A 593 57.84 4.04 4.34
CA ILE A 593 57.55 2.61 4.28
C ILE A 593 58.49 1.92 3.29
N LEU A 594 58.63 2.45 2.08
CA LEU A 594 59.49 1.88 1.05
C LEU A 594 60.97 1.84 1.46
N ASN A 595 61.44 2.90 2.13
CA ASN A 595 62.84 3.06 2.54
C ASN A 595 63.20 2.38 3.86
N THR A 596 62.22 1.85 4.60
CA THR A 596 62.45 1.17 5.88
C THR A 596 63.14 -0.18 5.66
N LYS A 597 64.40 -0.29 6.12
CA LYS A 597 65.23 -1.50 5.94
C LYS A 597 64.87 -2.66 6.87
N THR A 598 64.24 -2.39 8.01
CA THR A 598 63.89 -3.41 9.01
C THR A 598 62.50 -3.97 8.72
N ALA A 599 62.42 -5.23 8.29
CA ALA A 599 61.15 -5.90 7.93
C ALA A 599 60.05 -5.74 8.99
N LYS A 600 60.37 -5.99 10.28
CA LYS A 600 59.39 -5.81 11.38
C LYS A 600 58.90 -4.37 11.54
N LYS A 601 59.75 -3.37 11.31
CA LYS A 601 59.36 -1.96 11.38
C LYS A 601 58.49 -1.59 10.18
N GLN A 602 58.86 -2.07 8.98
CA GLN A 602 58.10 -1.85 7.75
C GLN A 602 56.70 -2.46 7.83
N GLU A 603 56.59 -3.73 8.26
CA GLU A 603 55.31 -4.41 8.49
C GLU A 603 54.45 -3.66 9.51
N ARG A 604 55.05 -3.20 10.62
CA ARG A 604 54.34 -2.40 11.64
C ARG A 604 53.80 -1.08 11.08
N LEU A 605 54.57 -0.38 10.24
CA LEU A 605 54.12 0.86 9.59
C LEU A 605 52.96 0.59 8.63
N ILE A 606 53.06 -0.45 7.79
CA ILE A 606 52.00 -0.84 6.86
C ILE A 606 50.74 -1.20 7.62
N LYS A 607 50.84 -2.06 8.64
CA LYS A 607 49.69 -2.49 9.44
C LYS A 607 49.04 -1.35 10.19
N GLN A 608 49.82 -0.41 10.74
CA GLN A 608 49.27 0.79 11.38
C GLN A 608 48.52 1.67 10.39
N THR A 609 49.10 1.90 9.21
CA THR A 609 48.50 2.75 8.17
C THR A 609 47.25 2.11 7.58
N PHE A 610 47.28 0.79 7.37
CA PHE A 610 46.13 0.02 6.88
C PHE A 610 44.99 -0.06 7.90
N ASP A 611 45.29 -0.29 9.19
CA ASP A 611 44.25 -0.27 10.22
C ASP A 611 43.64 1.12 10.38
N LEU A 612 44.40 2.21 10.20
CA LEU A 612 43.85 3.58 10.15
C LEU A 612 42.88 3.76 8.98
N ALA A 613 43.23 3.26 7.79
CA ALA A 613 42.35 3.31 6.62
C ALA A 613 41.08 2.46 6.82
N LYS A 614 41.19 1.29 7.45
CA LYS A 614 40.00 0.49 7.84
C LYS A 614 39.14 1.21 8.87
N LEU A 615 39.77 1.86 9.84
CA LEU A 615 39.06 2.63 10.87
C LEU A 615 38.27 3.78 10.26
N SER A 616 38.84 4.52 9.30
CA SER A 616 38.13 5.61 8.62
C SER A 616 36.91 5.15 7.83
N GLN A 617 36.88 3.88 7.44
CA GLN A 617 35.75 3.27 6.72
C GLN A 617 34.85 2.41 7.60
N ASN A 618 35.04 2.46 8.93
CA ASN A 618 34.31 1.62 9.87
C ASN A 618 34.39 0.11 9.48
N LEU A 619 35.55 -0.34 8.98
CA LEU A 619 35.84 -1.74 8.65
C LEU A 619 36.67 -2.44 9.73
N LEU A 620 37.17 -1.68 10.70
CA LEU A 620 38.03 -2.19 11.77
C LEU A 620 37.20 -2.59 12.99
N HIS A 621 37.02 -3.90 13.19
CA HIS A 621 36.18 -4.45 14.26
C HIS A 621 36.85 -5.59 15.03
N GLY A 622 36.22 -6.00 16.13
CA GLY A 622 36.59 -7.21 16.87
C GLY A 622 38.05 -7.26 17.35
N GLU A 623 38.72 -8.39 17.08
CA GLU A 623 40.11 -8.61 17.47
C GLU A 623 41.06 -7.62 16.79
N GLU A 624 40.83 -7.28 15.52
CA GLU A 624 41.68 -6.35 14.78
C GLU A 624 41.66 -4.94 15.41
N LEU A 625 40.48 -4.45 15.79
CA LEU A 625 40.33 -3.18 16.50
C LEU A 625 41.05 -3.21 17.85
N THR A 626 40.90 -4.31 18.61
CA THR A 626 41.59 -4.49 19.89
C THR A 626 43.12 -4.42 19.72
N ASN A 627 43.64 -5.08 18.68
CA ASN A 627 45.07 -5.09 18.38
C ASN A 627 45.58 -3.73 17.88
N PHE A 628 44.78 -3.01 17.09
CA PHE A 628 45.09 -1.64 16.68
C PHE A 628 45.20 -0.68 17.88
N ILE A 629 44.25 -0.75 18.82
CA ILE A 629 44.26 0.11 20.01
C ILE A 629 45.49 -0.17 20.88
N LYS A 630 45.80 -1.45 21.15
CA LYS A 630 47.01 -1.83 21.91
C LYS A 630 48.29 -1.30 21.25
N ARG A 631 48.43 -1.50 19.94
CA ARG A 631 49.58 -1.04 19.17
C ARG A 631 49.69 0.49 19.14
N SER A 632 48.55 1.19 19.11
CA SER A 632 48.52 2.66 19.15
C SER A 632 48.98 3.20 20.51
N TYR A 633 48.61 2.55 21.62
CA TYR A 633 49.16 2.91 22.94
C TYR A 633 50.67 2.64 23.04
N GLU A 634 51.16 1.54 22.46
CA GLU A 634 52.60 1.24 22.41
C GLU A 634 53.40 2.20 21.52
N LEU A 635 52.76 2.87 20.56
CA LEU A 635 53.38 3.88 19.71
C LEU A 635 53.51 5.25 20.41
N ILE A 636 52.64 5.54 21.39
CA ILE A 636 52.65 6.79 22.16
C ILE A 636 53.61 6.71 23.36
N LYS A 637 53.83 5.49 23.89
CA LYS A 637 54.84 5.21 24.91
C LYS A 637 56.25 5.27 24.33
#